data_AF-A0AA36JSI6-F1
#
_entry.id   AF-A0AA36JSI6-F1
#
_cell.length_a   1.000
_cell.length_b   1.000
_cell.length_c   1.000
_cell.angle_alpha   90.00
_cell.angle_beta   90.00
_cell.angle_gamma   90.00
#
_symmetry.space_group_name_H-M   'P 1'
#
loop_
_entity.id
_entity.type
_entity.pdbx_description
1 polymer ?
#
loop_
_entity_poly.entity_id
_entity_poly.type
_entity_poly.pdbx_seq_one_letter_code
_entity_poly.pdbx_strand_id
1 'polypeptide(L)'
;MESAEQLPDAGELVPRFLRDGGSLIRSSLPAIEEIQMSQLGGFSHLSVTQESAQDQSTLQSTLHSTLPAFRRSTGEAASSVFPMSQQRASMLPTSYLPGSKGASTTSLTPSCFSLVLVFALRDVRLWMPLLVVIPISVAQFAVLYIISFKSPQYMFANGHWLVPHSSANSLNAMKLFATVLMLGQLAEEFREIGESMSVLRSSRLQRASRKRLATCWIVISLQYVLALSVLVAAEHLILSRENPIEPLWITYYVFMTLNFDNMLVNFWLYVQNMERTRTWRVELEKATAKPQERRRCDWQRLFVLWLPFLLSVMLTVCCRVWNVLPMTFLCYGYVTNEQPVAMLSNLNLPGGCCSAVAQINKSQPSGNVISVSVPCLARDAPEDDLGGKLRPIVYWVAWPGRRVAPSSLQVREGRGGDGSRALLAGSVVAKPLELVPWMQSHDYKGSQIRKVFEELTDEEDGLGMYRFTFPFVAEFQAQPWPWTEEAKIYAVAQNVRTGALSALPAPSNVLHSKLCPPHCEQCNRQGKCRKCQAGSVIHGDSCLVCAEGCSKCVAEQKTCLECEAGFGLVTTLAFAQCMPCDSQHCQQCDGKLEVHPPHSRFGLVSLPCKLCIPGWGLDVNGTCEQCEAPHCLSCMGAWNCTECEEGFVRVQEEDDGGSWSCQSCGPACHSCSKIDACDVCQAGFTQQSGVCKPCGSFCNKCDKAGANGCDEGGCAPGYGLQRLRIFSDSCQPCLAPNCETCAKKRDICELCKKDFGLTSAGRCAVCGQGCKSCKMAGKCDECDDGFILQDQRCLACSDRCLRCSAPGKCDEGGCEKAAVAAPWTEGFVCRPCSDPQCPSCDLRGPGHCDMEEVPVGGAGGPSFELMQRA
;
A
#
# COMPACT_ATOMS: atom_id res chain seq x y z
N MET A 1 36.19 -7.10 59.91
CA MET A 1 35.42 -7.78 58.85
C MET A 1 35.05 -6.70 57.82
N GLU A 2 35.94 -6.20 56.96
CA GLU A 2 37.06 -6.85 56.23
C GLU A 2 36.54 -7.99 55.34
N SER A 3 36.79 -8.06 54.03
CA SER A 3 37.64 -7.27 53.09
C SER A 3 36.86 -7.06 51.75
N ALA A 4 37.09 -6.07 50.88
CA ALA A 4 38.30 -5.58 50.17
C ALA A 4 38.83 -6.56 49.08
N GLU A 5 39.47 -6.00 48.04
CA GLU A 5 39.89 -6.63 46.74
C GLU A 5 38.76 -6.78 45.68
N GLN A 6 38.95 -6.59 44.36
CA GLN A 6 40.06 -5.99 43.58
C GLN A 6 39.57 -5.54 42.17
N LEU A 7 40.29 -4.60 41.52
CA LEU A 7 40.19 -4.34 40.06
C LEU A 7 41.15 -5.26 39.28
N PRO A 8 40.95 -5.38 37.95
CA PRO A 8 42.04 -4.98 37.06
C PRO A 8 41.61 -4.04 35.91
N ASP A 9 42.56 -3.21 35.46
CA ASP A 9 42.42 -2.34 34.27
C ASP A 9 42.73 -3.07 32.95
N ALA A 10 41.86 -2.92 31.95
CA ALA A 10 42.21 -2.88 30.53
C ALA A 10 41.03 -2.31 29.69
N GLY A 11 41.22 -1.50 28.65
CA GLY A 11 42.48 -0.92 28.18
C GLY A 11 42.61 -0.68 26.68
N GLU A 12 41.55 -0.37 25.92
CA GLU A 12 41.68 -0.22 24.46
C GLU A 12 40.98 0.99 23.81
N LEU A 13 41.67 1.48 22.78
CA LEU A 13 41.52 2.75 22.07
C LEU A 13 40.20 2.93 21.32
N VAL A 14 39.58 4.11 21.46
CA VAL A 14 38.54 4.62 20.55
C VAL A 14 39.02 5.90 19.87
N PRO A 15 39.10 5.97 18.53
CA PRO A 15 39.57 7.16 17.82
C PRO A 15 38.52 8.28 17.82
N ARG A 16 38.77 9.37 18.56
CA ARG A 16 38.00 10.61 18.47
C ARG A 16 38.25 11.30 17.12
N PHE A 17 37.21 11.49 16.31
CA PHE A 17 37.20 12.48 15.24
C PHE A 17 35.92 13.31 15.23
N LEU A 18 36.09 14.63 15.44
CA LEU A 18 35.20 15.74 15.08
C LEU A 18 33.69 15.58 15.36
N ARG A 19 33.29 15.88 16.61
CA ARG A 19 31.94 16.42 16.89
C ARG A 19 31.94 17.39 18.08
N ASP A 20 32.24 18.65 17.79
CA ASP A 20 31.77 19.81 18.57
C ASP A 20 31.97 21.10 17.77
N GLY A 21 31.04 22.06 17.89
CA GLY A 21 31.04 23.30 17.10
C GLY A 21 29.65 23.77 16.68
N GLY A 22 28.79 24.10 17.65
CA GLY A 22 27.36 24.36 17.42
C GLY A 22 26.76 25.53 18.22
N SER A 23 27.53 26.59 18.51
CA SER A 23 27.04 27.74 19.28
C SER A 23 26.37 28.80 18.41
N LEU A 24 25.06 28.98 18.61
CA LEU A 24 24.32 30.26 18.55
C LEU A 24 24.78 31.31 17.52
N ILE A 25 24.20 31.26 16.31
CA ILE A 25 23.92 32.48 15.53
C ILE A 25 22.43 32.52 15.17
N ARG A 26 21.69 33.49 15.72
CA ARG A 26 20.39 33.89 15.18
C ARG A 26 20.64 34.81 13.98
N SER A 27 20.28 34.35 12.78
CA SER A 27 20.18 35.22 11.60
C SER A 27 18.82 35.02 10.94
N SER A 28 17.89 35.92 11.22
CA SER A 28 16.59 35.99 10.55
C SER A 28 16.75 36.45 9.11
N LEU A 29 16.37 35.61 8.16
CA LEU A 29 16.13 35.95 6.76
C LEU A 29 14.70 35.50 6.40
N PRO A 30 13.94 36.28 5.61
CA PRO A 30 12.54 36.01 5.34
C PRO A 30 12.37 34.84 4.36
N ALA A 31 11.16 34.28 4.34
CA ALA A 31 10.78 33.31 3.32
C ALA A 31 10.83 33.95 1.91
N ILE A 32 11.26 33.15 0.93
CA ILE A 32 11.04 33.44 -0.49
C ILE A 32 9.80 32.62 -0.87
N GLU A 33 8.70 33.30 -1.18
CA GLU A 33 7.47 32.66 -1.64
C GLU A 33 7.64 32.09 -3.06
N GLU A 34 6.99 30.95 -3.33
CA GLU A 34 7.02 30.34 -4.66
C GLU A 34 6.17 31.15 -5.65
N ILE A 35 6.81 31.66 -6.71
CA ILE A 35 6.12 32.34 -7.81
C ILE A 35 5.37 31.31 -8.65
N GLN A 36 4.05 31.20 -8.47
CA GLN A 36 3.19 30.42 -9.34
C GLN A 36 3.10 31.04 -10.75
N MET A 37 3.68 30.38 -11.75
CA MET A 37 3.43 30.69 -13.16
C MET A 37 2.14 30.02 -13.66
N SER A 38 0.99 30.65 -13.43
CA SER A 38 -0.28 30.21 -14.02
C SER A 38 -1.31 31.33 -14.19
N GLN A 39 -1.15 32.18 -15.22
CA GLN A 39 -2.24 32.80 -16.00
C GLN A 39 -1.70 33.77 -17.05
N LEU A 40 -1.93 33.47 -18.34
CA LEU A 40 -1.99 34.43 -19.46
C LEU A 40 -2.41 33.64 -20.71
N GLY A 41 -3.61 33.87 -21.24
CA GLY A 41 -4.12 33.04 -22.36
C GLY A 41 -5.61 33.18 -22.65
N GLY A 42 -6.10 34.40 -22.87
CA GLY A 42 -7.48 34.64 -23.29
C GLY A 42 -7.56 35.65 -24.42
N PHE A 43 -7.84 35.21 -25.65
CA PHE A 43 -8.32 36.07 -26.74
C PHE A 43 -9.12 35.28 -27.78
N SER A 44 -10.40 35.63 -27.87
CA SER A 44 -11.32 35.62 -29.03
C SER A 44 -11.30 34.49 -30.08
N HIS A 45 -12.44 33.78 -30.13
CA HIS A 45 -13.24 33.49 -31.33
C HIS A 45 -12.57 33.36 -32.70
N LEU A 46 -12.62 32.15 -33.26
CA LEU A 46 -12.86 31.96 -34.70
C LEU A 46 -13.70 30.70 -34.92
N SER A 47 -14.89 30.87 -35.52
CA SER A 47 -15.89 29.81 -35.69
C SER A 47 -15.76 29.13 -37.04
N VAL A 48 -15.70 27.80 -37.05
CA VAL A 48 -15.96 26.97 -38.24
C VAL A 48 -17.00 25.92 -37.88
N THR A 49 -18.09 25.90 -38.62
CA THR A 49 -19.18 24.91 -38.51
C THR A 49 -18.80 23.62 -39.23
N GLN A 50 -19.20 22.47 -38.68
CA GLN A 50 -19.26 21.22 -39.43
C GLN A 50 -20.58 20.51 -39.12
N GLU A 51 -21.21 19.96 -40.17
CA GLU A 51 -22.59 19.48 -40.13
C GLU A 51 -22.73 18.04 -39.60
N SER A 52 -23.91 17.72 -39.08
CA SER A 52 -24.34 16.38 -38.73
C SER A 52 -24.84 15.61 -39.96
N ALA A 53 -24.39 14.36 -40.13
CA ALA A 53 -25.08 13.37 -40.98
C ALA A 53 -24.95 11.96 -40.36
N GLN A 54 -25.90 11.09 -40.71
CA GLN A 54 -26.27 9.92 -39.92
C GLN A 54 -25.97 8.57 -40.61
N ASP A 55 -25.95 7.52 -39.79
CA ASP A 55 -26.44 6.16 -40.06
C ASP A 55 -25.65 5.08 -40.85
N GLN A 56 -25.45 3.97 -40.11
CA GLN A 56 -25.79 2.57 -40.43
C GLN A 56 -25.01 1.74 -41.47
N SER A 57 -24.14 0.88 -40.91
CA SER A 57 -24.12 -0.59 -41.04
C SER A 57 -24.37 -1.30 -42.38
N THR A 58 -23.53 -2.29 -42.70
CA THR A 58 -23.94 -3.72 -42.67
C THR A 58 -22.77 -4.70 -42.88
N LEU A 59 -23.05 -5.99 -42.60
CA LEU A 59 -22.43 -7.22 -43.13
C LEU A 59 -21.00 -7.62 -42.67
N GLN A 60 -21.00 -8.76 -41.95
CA GLN A 60 -19.85 -9.66 -41.77
C GLN A 60 -19.60 -10.46 -43.05
N SER A 61 -18.39 -11.02 -43.24
CA SER A 61 -18.17 -12.50 -43.30
C SER A 61 -16.77 -12.89 -43.84
N THR A 62 -16.20 -13.96 -43.26
CA THR A 62 -15.32 -15.00 -43.88
C THR A 62 -14.04 -14.64 -44.67
N LEU A 63 -12.98 -15.46 -44.74
CA LEU A 63 -12.40 -16.52 -43.87
C LEU A 63 -10.97 -16.84 -44.39
N HIS A 64 -10.15 -17.53 -43.58
CA HIS A 64 -8.96 -18.33 -43.96
C HIS A 64 -7.81 -17.76 -44.85
N SER A 65 -6.69 -17.47 -44.17
CA SER A 65 -5.34 -18.05 -44.40
C SER A 65 -4.91 -18.59 -45.78
N THR A 66 -3.76 -18.10 -46.29
CA THR A 66 -2.66 -18.98 -46.77
C THR A 66 -1.31 -18.25 -46.90
N LEU A 67 -0.21 -18.97 -46.66
CA LEU A 67 1.16 -18.64 -47.10
C LEU A 67 1.39 -19.31 -48.48
N PRO A 68 2.19 -18.75 -49.42
CA PRO A 68 3.66 -18.83 -49.30
C PRO A 68 4.44 -17.62 -49.89
N ALA A 69 5.78 -17.71 -49.92
CA ALA A 69 6.70 -16.65 -50.35
C ALA A 69 7.26 -16.84 -51.77
N PHE A 70 7.67 -15.75 -52.45
CA PHE A 70 8.99 -15.66 -53.11
C PHE A 70 9.42 -14.23 -53.57
N ARG A 71 10.74 -14.02 -53.60
CA ARG A 71 11.60 -13.04 -54.34
C ARG A 71 11.13 -11.60 -54.67
N ARG A 72 11.96 -10.65 -54.17
CA ARG A 72 12.61 -9.51 -54.87
C ARG A 72 11.93 -8.91 -56.13
N SER A 73 11.51 -7.65 -56.03
CA SER A 73 12.02 -6.56 -56.89
C SER A 73 11.85 -5.16 -56.26
N THR A 74 12.67 -4.24 -56.75
CA THR A 74 12.88 -2.80 -56.48
C THR A 74 11.66 -1.87 -56.32
N GLY A 75 11.81 -0.84 -55.48
CA GLY A 75 10.91 0.33 -55.32
C GLY A 75 10.78 0.71 -53.83
N GLU A 76 11.58 1.61 -53.26
CA GLU A 76 11.58 3.10 -53.34
C GLU A 76 10.69 3.81 -52.29
N ALA A 77 11.20 4.96 -51.82
CA ALA A 77 10.57 6.02 -51.00
C ALA A 77 10.40 5.87 -49.46
N ALA A 78 10.44 7.05 -48.81
CA ALA A 78 9.88 7.39 -47.49
C ALA A 78 10.49 6.81 -46.19
N SER A 79 11.78 7.08 -45.93
CA SER A 79 12.31 7.14 -44.54
C SER A 79 12.48 8.60 -44.08
N SER A 80 11.68 9.06 -43.11
CA SER A 80 11.82 10.39 -42.52
C SER A 80 12.98 10.44 -41.52
N VAL A 81 13.85 11.45 -41.63
CA VAL A 81 15.07 11.59 -40.81
C VAL A 81 15.10 12.98 -40.17
N PHE A 82 15.39 13.02 -38.87
CA PHE A 82 15.55 14.28 -38.11
C PHE A 82 16.73 15.11 -38.64
N PRO A 83 16.61 16.45 -38.73
CA PRO A 83 17.64 17.30 -39.30
C PRO A 83 18.80 17.53 -38.31
N MET A 84 19.83 16.69 -38.36
CA MET A 84 21.16 17.10 -37.87
C MET A 84 21.73 18.20 -38.79
N SER A 85 22.17 19.30 -38.20
CA SER A 85 22.61 20.50 -38.91
C SER A 85 24.00 20.33 -39.53
N GLN A 86 24.07 19.90 -40.79
CA GLN A 86 25.32 19.90 -41.56
C GLN A 86 25.87 21.31 -41.76
N GLN A 87 26.78 21.75 -40.89
CA GLN A 87 27.69 22.85 -41.19
C GLN A 87 28.73 22.39 -42.22
N ARG A 88 28.39 22.48 -43.51
CA ARG A 88 29.37 22.34 -44.60
C ARG A 88 30.37 23.50 -44.55
N ALA A 89 31.56 23.25 -44.02
CA ALA A 89 32.70 24.16 -44.10
C ALA A 89 33.24 24.21 -45.54
N SER A 90 32.71 25.12 -46.36
CA SER A 90 33.18 25.35 -47.73
C SER A 90 34.54 26.08 -47.74
N MET A 91 35.63 25.33 -47.64
CA MET A 91 36.99 25.85 -47.83
C MET A 91 37.24 26.17 -49.31
N LEU A 92 37.01 27.42 -49.70
CA LEU A 92 37.58 27.99 -50.93
C LEU A 92 39.05 28.39 -50.68
N PRO A 93 39.99 28.04 -51.58
CA PRO A 93 41.39 28.42 -51.43
C PRO A 93 41.56 29.91 -51.75
N THR A 94 41.81 30.72 -50.72
CA THR A 94 42.14 32.14 -50.89
C THR A 94 43.57 32.29 -51.39
N SER A 95 43.76 33.11 -52.42
CA SER A 95 45.07 33.32 -53.07
C SER A 95 46.07 34.03 -52.14
N TYR A 96 47.33 33.58 -52.18
CA TYR A 96 48.41 34.12 -51.35
C TYR A 96 48.88 35.49 -51.84
N LEU A 97 48.83 36.50 -50.96
CA LEU A 97 49.60 37.74 -51.08
C LEU A 97 50.75 37.72 -50.05
N PRO A 98 52.03 37.67 -50.49
CA PRO A 98 53.17 37.72 -49.59
C PRO A 98 53.47 39.16 -49.14
N GLY A 99 53.54 39.40 -47.83
CA GLY A 99 54.02 40.68 -47.28
C GLY A 99 53.50 41.06 -45.89
N SER A 100 52.31 40.60 -45.50
CA SER A 100 51.78 40.85 -44.15
C SER A 100 52.47 39.96 -43.10
N LYS A 101 52.81 40.53 -41.94
CA LYS A 101 53.22 39.78 -40.74
C LYS A 101 52.00 39.08 -40.14
N GLY A 102 51.50 38.05 -40.84
CA GLY A 102 50.15 37.53 -40.65
C GLY A 102 49.84 37.16 -39.21
N ALA A 103 48.92 37.90 -38.58
CA ALA A 103 48.34 37.57 -37.29
C ALA A 103 47.65 36.20 -37.36
N SER A 104 47.69 35.44 -36.27
CA SER A 104 46.90 34.21 -36.15
C SER A 104 45.54 34.57 -35.57
N THR A 105 44.51 34.60 -36.42
CA THR A 105 43.12 34.73 -35.97
C THR A 105 42.67 33.42 -35.33
N THR A 106 42.01 33.51 -34.17
CA THR A 106 41.33 32.36 -33.54
C THR A 106 39.87 32.75 -33.33
N SER A 107 38.95 31.88 -33.76
CA SER A 107 37.51 32.06 -33.55
C SER A 107 37.09 31.41 -32.25
N LEU A 108 36.60 32.22 -31.30
CA LEU A 108 35.82 31.72 -30.17
C LEU A 108 34.34 31.60 -30.59
N THR A 109 33.71 30.55 -30.11
CA THR A 109 32.26 30.35 -30.08
C THR A 109 31.63 31.23 -28.99
N PRO A 110 30.35 31.64 -29.15
CA PRO A 110 29.68 32.55 -28.21
C PRO A 110 29.13 31.80 -26.98
N SER A 111 30.01 31.26 -26.14
CA SER A 111 29.69 30.62 -24.85
C SER A 111 29.76 31.61 -23.67
N CYS A 112 29.16 31.25 -22.52
CA CYS A 112 29.12 32.14 -21.33
C CYS A 112 30.52 32.48 -20.82
N PHE A 113 31.43 31.52 -20.91
CA PHE A 113 32.82 31.61 -20.50
C PHE A 113 33.65 32.43 -21.50
N SER A 114 33.41 32.27 -22.81
CA SER A 114 33.95 33.15 -23.84
C SER A 114 33.51 34.60 -23.66
N LEU A 115 32.29 34.86 -23.16
CA LEU A 115 31.79 36.21 -22.91
C LEU A 115 32.57 36.88 -21.77
N VAL A 116 32.85 36.17 -20.66
CA VAL A 116 33.76 36.66 -19.60
C VAL A 116 35.13 37.00 -20.17
N LEU A 117 35.68 36.15 -21.05
CA LEU A 117 36.99 36.35 -21.68
C LEU A 117 37.03 37.60 -22.58
N VAL A 118 36.00 37.84 -23.41
CA VAL A 118 35.91 39.06 -24.24
C VAL A 118 35.76 40.32 -23.39
N PHE A 119 35.00 40.27 -22.29
CA PHE A 119 34.89 41.38 -21.35
C PHE A 119 36.22 41.67 -20.64
N ALA A 120 36.98 40.63 -20.26
CA ALA A 120 38.33 40.76 -19.71
C ALA A 120 39.30 41.42 -20.70
N LEU A 121 39.25 41.03 -21.97
CA LEU A 121 40.07 41.56 -23.06
C LEU A 121 39.74 43.03 -23.40
N ARG A 122 38.49 43.46 -23.21
CA ARG A 122 38.01 44.83 -23.50
C ARG A 122 38.10 45.81 -22.32
N ASP A 123 38.83 45.47 -21.26
CA ASP A 123 38.96 46.28 -20.02
C ASP A 123 37.64 46.53 -19.26
N VAL A 124 36.57 45.81 -19.59
CA VAL A 124 35.24 46.01 -18.98
C VAL A 124 35.24 45.48 -17.55
N ARG A 125 34.41 46.07 -16.67
CA ARG A 125 34.30 45.65 -15.27
C ARG A 125 33.78 44.20 -15.18
N LEU A 126 34.66 43.27 -14.80
CA LEU A 126 34.44 41.81 -14.76
C LEU A 126 33.29 41.31 -13.87
N TRP A 127 32.82 42.09 -12.89
CA TRP A 127 31.67 41.72 -12.06
C TRP A 127 30.38 41.47 -12.87
N MET A 128 30.14 42.22 -13.95
CA MET A 128 28.92 42.07 -14.77
C MET A 128 28.77 40.67 -15.39
N PRO A 129 29.74 40.13 -16.17
CA PRO A 129 29.60 38.78 -16.71
C PRO A 129 29.71 37.68 -15.63
N LEU A 130 30.39 37.92 -14.50
CA LEU A 130 30.39 36.99 -13.37
C LEU A 130 29.00 36.83 -12.73
N LEU A 131 28.21 37.92 -12.63
CA LEU A 131 26.83 37.90 -12.15
C LEU A 131 25.89 37.09 -13.06
N VAL A 132 26.29 36.83 -14.31
CA VAL A 132 25.56 35.96 -15.23
C VAL A 132 26.05 34.51 -15.13
N VAL A 133 27.36 34.28 -15.26
CA VAL A 133 27.93 32.91 -15.31
C VAL A 133 27.77 32.16 -13.99
N ILE A 134 27.97 32.80 -12.83
CA ILE A 134 27.93 32.08 -11.54
C ILE A 134 26.54 31.50 -11.25
N PRO A 135 25.42 32.25 -11.35
CA PRO A 135 24.09 31.67 -11.19
C PRO A 135 23.76 30.54 -12.18
N ILE A 136 24.23 30.63 -13.43
CA ILE A 136 24.00 29.58 -14.44
C ILE A 136 24.74 28.30 -14.07
N SER A 137 26.03 28.38 -13.73
CA SER A 137 26.81 27.21 -13.31
C SER A 137 26.27 26.60 -12.00
N VAL A 138 25.78 27.42 -11.07
CA VAL A 138 25.10 26.96 -9.86
C VAL A 138 23.77 26.27 -10.20
N ALA A 139 22.98 26.79 -11.13
CA ALA A 139 21.73 26.17 -11.57
C ALA A 139 21.96 24.84 -12.31
N GLN A 140 22.92 24.79 -13.24
CA GLN A 140 23.32 23.56 -13.93
C GLN A 140 23.80 22.50 -12.93
N PHE A 141 24.67 22.87 -11.99
CA PHE A 141 25.13 21.96 -10.93
C PHE A 141 23.98 21.52 -10.01
N ALA A 142 23.07 22.42 -9.62
CA ALA A 142 21.93 22.09 -8.77
C ALA A 142 20.94 21.13 -9.46
N VAL A 143 20.66 21.32 -10.75
CA VAL A 143 19.83 20.39 -11.56
C VAL A 143 20.50 19.02 -11.62
N LEU A 144 21.79 18.95 -11.95
CA LEU A 144 22.53 17.69 -11.99
C LEU A 144 22.62 17.01 -10.63
N TYR A 145 22.78 17.77 -9.54
CA TYR A 145 22.79 17.26 -8.17
C TYR A 145 21.42 16.73 -7.74
N ILE A 146 20.34 17.46 -8.04
CA ILE A 146 18.97 17.00 -7.75
C ILE A 146 18.68 15.69 -8.50
N ILE A 147 19.01 15.62 -9.80
CA ILE A 147 18.78 14.42 -10.61
C ILE A 147 19.68 13.26 -10.15
N SER A 148 20.97 13.45 -9.89
CA SER A 148 21.90 12.33 -9.60
C SER A 148 22.04 11.93 -8.13
N PHE A 149 21.86 12.85 -7.17
CA PHE A 149 22.00 12.55 -5.73
C PHE A 149 20.67 12.54 -4.97
N LYS A 150 19.71 13.40 -5.30
CA LYS A 150 18.48 13.55 -4.50
C LYS A 150 17.39 12.51 -4.86
N SER A 151 17.43 11.93 -6.06
CA SER A 151 16.46 10.94 -6.53
C SER A 151 16.92 9.50 -6.25
N PRO A 152 16.40 8.82 -5.20
CA PRO A 152 16.87 7.48 -4.79
C PRO A 152 16.69 6.42 -5.88
N GLN A 153 15.69 6.61 -6.76
CA GLN A 153 15.33 5.75 -7.90
C GLN A 153 16.45 5.52 -8.94
N TYR A 154 17.58 6.24 -8.88
CA TYR A 154 18.74 6.01 -9.76
C TYR A 154 19.90 5.31 -9.06
N MET A 155 19.79 5.05 -7.75
CA MET A 155 20.72 4.23 -6.98
C MET A 155 20.10 2.88 -6.60
N PHE A 156 18.80 2.87 -6.29
CA PHE A 156 18.04 1.67 -5.88
C PHE A 156 16.63 1.73 -6.47
N ALA A 157 16.22 0.66 -7.16
CA ALA A 157 14.90 0.51 -7.76
C ALA A 157 14.48 -0.96 -7.72
N ASN A 158 13.19 -1.26 -7.86
CA ASN A 158 12.69 -2.65 -7.98
C ASN A 158 13.25 -3.61 -6.90
N GLY A 159 13.43 -3.11 -5.68
CA GLY A 159 13.96 -3.84 -4.54
C GLY A 159 15.45 -4.20 -4.58
N HIS A 160 16.26 -3.59 -5.43
CA HIS A 160 17.69 -3.87 -5.50
C HIS A 160 18.53 -2.64 -5.86
N TRP A 161 19.84 -2.70 -5.55
CA TRP A 161 20.80 -1.69 -5.99
C TRP A 161 20.94 -1.76 -7.52
N LEU A 162 20.87 -0.61 -8.18
CA LEU A 162 21.02 -0.55 -9.63
C LEU A 162 22.48 -0.83 -10.01
N VAL A 163 22.67 -1.77 -10.95
CA VAL A 163 24.00 -2.27 -11.35
C VAL A 163 24.40 -1.76 -12.74
N PRO A 164 25.69 -1.44 -12.96
CA PRO A 164 26.17 -0.94 -14.25
C PRO A 164 26.06 -1.99 -15.35
N HIS A 165 26.28 -3.27 -15.03
CA HIS A 165 26.16 -4.39 -15.96
C HIS A 165 24.79 -5.09 -15.82
N SER A 166 24.11 -5.29 -16.94
CA SER A 166 22.87 -6.09 -17.02
C SER A 166 23.13 -7.42 -17.72
N SER A 167 22.28 -8.42 -17.48
CA SER A 167 22.21 -9.64 -18.29
C SER A 167 21.81 -9.37 -19.75
N ALA A 168 21.12 -8.27 -20.03
CA ALA A 168 20.70 -7.89 -21.38
C ALA A 168 21.84 -7.24 -22.18
N ASN A 169 22.46 -8.01 -23.10
CA ASN A 169 23.52 -7.52 -23.99
C ASN A 169 23.10 -6.31 -24.85
N SER A 170 21.83 -6.23 -25.26
CA SER A 170 21.26 -5.07 -25.97
C SER A 170 21.29 -3.78 -25.12
N LEU A 171 20.93 -3.88 -23.84
CA LEU A 171 21.01 -2.76 -22.90
C LEU A 171 22.47 -2.36 -22.64
N ASN A 172 23.39 -3.32 -22.44
CA ASN A 172 24.81 -3.03 -22.29
C ASN A 172 25.39 -2.29 -23.51
N ALA A 173 24.95 -2.65 -24.73
CA ALA A 173 25.33 -1.95 -25.95
C ALA A 173 24.74 -0.53 -26.02
N MET A 174 23.49 -0.32 -25.63
CA MET A 174 22.86 1.01 -25.57
C MET A 174 23.50 1.91 -24.50
N LYS A 175 23.85 1.37 -23.33
CA LYS A 175 24.64 2.08 -22.31
C LYS A 175 25.99 2.54 -22.89
N LEU A 176 26.73 1.64 -23.54
CA LEU A 176 28.02 1.97 -24.17
C LEU A 176 27.88 3.04 -25.26
N PHE A 177 26.87 2.94 -26.12
CA PHE A 177 26.61 3.91 -27.18
C PHE A 177 26.25 5.30 -26.61
N ALA A 178 25.40 5.35 -25.58
CA ALA A 178 25.08 6.57 -24.84
C ALA A 178 26.33 7.22 -24.20
N THR A 179 27.19 6.43 -23.54
CA THR A 179 28.47 6.93 -22.99
C THR A 179 29.39 7.51 -24.08
N VAL A 180 29.46 6.88 -25.26
CA VAL A 180 30.26 7.39 -26.40
C VAL A 180 29.69 8.69 -26.96
N LEU A 181 28.36 8.83 -27.07
CA LEU A 181 27.71 10.08 -27.48
C LEU A 181 27.97 11.22 -26.46
N MET A 182 27.86 10.92 -25.16
CA MET A 182 28.19 11.85 -24.08
C MET A 182 29.65 12.32 -24.15
N LEU A 183 30.60 11.40 -24.36
CA LEU A 183 32.01 11.72 -24.50
C LEU A 183 32.29 12.58 -25.74
N GLY A 184 31.57 12.38 -26.84
CA GLY A 184 31.66 13.22 -28.04
C GLY A 184 31.31 14.69 -27.78
N GLN A 185 30.21 14.95 -27.05
CA GLN A 185 29.80 16.31 -26.69
C GLN A 185 30.76 16.95 -25.67
N LEU A 186 31.14 16.21 -24.64
CA LEU A 186 32.07 16.71 -23.62
C LEU A 186 33.44 17.03 -24.22
N ALA A 187 33.92 16.26 -25.21
CA ALA A 187 35.17 16.57 -25.93
C ALA A 187 35.13 17.93 -26.65
N GLU A 188 33.96 18.38 -27.10
CA GLU A 188 33.79 19.71 -27.71
C GLU A 188 33.84 20.83 -26.65
N GLU A 189 33.17 20.66 -25.51
CA GLU A 189 33.28 21.57 -24.35
C GLU A 189 34.74 21.70 -23.89
N PHE A 190 35.46 20.58 -23.77
CA PHE A 190 36.88 20.58 -23.41
C PHE A 190 37.78 21.15 -24.52
N ARG A 191 37.36 21.12 -25.80
CA ARG A 191 38.03 21.84 -26.90
C ARG A 191 37.88 23.35 -26.74
N GLU A 192 36.69 23.86 -26.43
CA GLU A 192 36.45 25.29 -26.16
C GLU A 192 37.23 25.80 -24.96
N ILE A 193 37.24 25.03 -23.86
CA ILE A 193 38.02 25.32 -22.66
C ILE A 193 39.53 25.39 -23.00
N GLY A 194 40.04 24.46 -23.81
CA GLY A 194 41.42 24.45 -24.27
C GLY A 194 41.78 25.65 -25.17
N GLU A 195 40.86 26.11 -26.01
CA GLU A 195 41.05 27.31 -26.86
C GLU A 195 40.99 28.60 -26.03
N SER A 196 40.09 28.66 -25.05
CA SER A 196 39.99 29.78 -24.09
C SER A 196 41.25 29.91 -23.22
N MET A 197 41.82 28.79 -22.75
CA MET A 197 43.13 28.79 -22.07
C MET A 197 44.26 29.26 -23.01
N SER A 198 44.24 28.85 -24.28
CA SER A 198 45.24 29.28 -25.27
C SER A 198 45.19 30.81 -25.44
N VAL A 199 44.00 31.39 -25.63
CA VAL A 199 43.80 32.83 -25.78
C VAL A 199 44.21 33.60 -24.52
N LEU A 200 43.89 33.11 -23.31
CA LEU A 200 44.36 33.73 -22.06
C LEU A 200 45.89 33.76 -21.93
N ARG A 201 46.56 32.73 -22.42
CA ARG A 201 48.03 32.61 -22.34
C ARG A 201 48.76 33.44 -23.39
N SER A 202 48.20 33.56 -24.60
CA SER A 202 48.82 34.29 -25.72
C SER A 202 48.44 35.76 -25.82
N SER A 203 47.32 36.18 -25.22
CA SER A 203 46.85 37.56 -25.29
C SER A 203 47.66 38.52 -24.42
N ARG A 204 47.54 39.82 -24.72
CA ARG A 204 48.18 40.93 -23.96
C ARG A 204 47.76 40.99 -22.47
N LEU A 205 46.81 40.15 -22.01
CA LEU A 205 46.35 40.07 -20.62
C LEU A 205 47.46 39.74 -19.59
N GLN A 206 48.63 39.22 -20.00
CA GLN A 206 49.79 39.14 -19.11
C GLN A 206 50.26 40.52 -18.58
N ARG A 207 49.94 41.62 -19.27
CA ARG A 207 50.20 43.00 -18.81
C ARG A 207 49.03 43.61 -18.02
N ALA A 208 47.85 42.98 -18.04
CA ALA A 208 46.72 43.40 -17.23
C ALA A 208 46.95 43.05 -15.75
N SER A 209 46.17 43.63 -14.84
CA SER A 209 46.38 43.38 -13.40
C SER A 209 46.18 41.90 -13.06
N ARG A 210 47.02 41.36 -12.17
CA ARG A 210 47.00 39.94 -11.75
C ARG A 210 45.60 39.48 -11.31
N LYS A 211 44.80 40.39 -10.74
CA LYS A 211 43.41 40.14 -10.36
C LYS A 211 42.54 39.68 -11.55
N ARG A 212 42.63 40.33 -12.71
CA ARG A 212 41.84 39.96 -13.90
C ARG A 212 42.24 38.60 -14.45
N LEU A 213 43.55 38.34 -14.52
CA LEU A 213 44.06 37.05 -14.98
C LEU A 213 43.58 35.92 -14.05
N ALA A 214 43.65 36.13 -12.73
CA ALA A 214 43.11 35.19 -11.75
C ALA A 214 41.60 34.97 -11.91
N THR A 215 40.79 36.02 -12.11
CA THR A 215 39.35 35.90 -12.39
C THR A 215 39.07 35.01 -13.60
N CYS A 216 39.81 35.17 -14.69
CA CYS A 216 39.61 34.36 -15.90
C CYS A 216 40.01 32.89 -15.67
N TRP A 217 41.09 32.63 -14.94
CA TRP A 217 41.48 31.27 -14.55
C TRP A 217 40.47 30.61 -13.61
N ILE A 218 39.89 31.35 -12.66
CA ILE A 218 38.81 30.85 -11.80
C ILE A 218 37.59 30.46 -12.64
N VAL A 219 37.19 31.29 -13.60
CA VAL A 219 36.03 31.05 -14.49
C VAL A 219 36.24 29.81 -15.37
N ILE A 220 37.43 29.64 -15.98
CA ILE A 220 37.76 28.42 -16.72
C ILE A 220 37.83 27.19 -15.81
N SER A 221 38.38 27.33 -14.61
CA SER A 221 38.45 26.21 -13.64
C SER A 221 37.04 25.79 -13.20
N LEU A 222 36.12 26.74 -13.03
CA LEU A 222 34.71 26.48 -12.74
C LEU A 222 34.03 25.75 -13.90
N GLN A 223 34.24 26.16 -15.16
CA GLN A 223 33.72 25.44 -16.33
C GLN A 223 34.25 24.00 -16.39
N TYR A 224 35.55 23.82 -16.15
CA TYR A 224 36.20 22.50 -16.18
C TYR A 224 35.67 21.57 -15.07
N VAL A 225 35.53 22.08 -13.85
CA VAL A 225 34.94 21.33 -12.72
C VAL A 225 33.46 21.04 -12.95
N LEU A 226 32.71 21.96 -13.56
CA LEU A 226 31.31 21.73 -13.94
C LEU A 226 31.22 20.60 -14.98
N ALA A 227 31.98 20.67 -16.06
CA ALA A 227 32.01 19.64 -17.11
C ALA A 227 32.42 18.25 -16.60
N LEU A 228 33.40 18.18 -15.68
CA LEU A 228 33.75 16.93 -14.98
C LEU A 228 32.61 16.45 -14.05
N SER A 229 31.92 17.35 -13.36
CA SER A 229 30.76 17.00 -12.53
C SER A 229 29.61 16.46 -13.36
N VAL A 230 29.36 17.06 -14.54
CA VAL A 230 28.37 16.58 -15.51
C VAL A 230 28.75 15.18 -16.00
N LEU A 231 30.03 14.95 -16.32
CA LEU A 231 30.51 13.64 -16.77
C LEU A 231 30.19 12.53 -15.75
N VAL A 232 30.55 12.70 -14.47
CA VAL A 232 30.30 11.69 -13.43
C VAL A 232 28.80 11.48 -13.20
N ALA A 233 28.00 12.55 -13.19
CA ALA A 233 26.54 12.46 -13.05
C ALA A 233 25.87 11.77 -14.24
N ALA A 234 26.26 12.12 -15.47
CA ALA A 234 25.73 11.53 -16.70
C ALA A 234 26.10 10.05 -16.82
N GLU A 235 27.34 9.69 -16.49
CA GLU A 235 27.80 8.30 -16.52
C GLU A 235 27.06 7.45 -15.49
N HIS A 236 26.85 7.95 -14.27
CA HIS A 236 25.98 7.32 -13.28
C HIS A 236 24.55 7.12 -13.80
N LEU A 237 23.92 8.16 -14.37
CA LEU A 237 22.54 8.12 -14.86
C LEU A 237 22.36 7.21 -16.07
N ILE A 238 23.36 7.10 -16.96
CA ILE A 238 23.36 6.16 -18.10
C ILE A 238 23.55 4.72 -17.61
N LEU A 239 24.52 4.49 -16.71
CA LEU A 239 24.82 3.15 -16.21
C LEU A 239 23.72 2.61 -15.29
N SER A 240 22.89 3.46 -14.66
CA SER A 240 21.83 3.01 -13.74
C SER A 240 20.56 2.45 -14.39
N ARG A 241 20.39 2.52 -15.72
CA ARG A 241 19.10 2.16 -16.34
C ARG A 241 18.92 0.68 -16.66
N GLU A 242 17.66 0.25 -16.57
CA GLU A 242 17.18 -1.11 -16.86
C GLU A 242 16.52 -1.21 -18.25
N ASN A 243 16.05 -0.08 -18.82
CA ASN A 243 15.40 -0.05 -20.14
C ASN A 243 16.37 0.45 -21.23
N PRO A 244 16.40 -0.17 -22.43
CA PRO A 244 17.41 0.13 -23.47
C PRO A 244 17.27 1.51 -24.13
N ILE A 245 16.10 2.15 -24.02
CA ILE A 245 15.83 3.46 -24.65
C ILE A 245 16.19 4.63 -23.71
N GLU A 246 16.11 4.44 -22.38
CA GLU A 246 16.35 5.50 -21.40
C GLU A 246 17.76 6.13 -21.43
N PRO A 247 18.87 5.38 -21.64
CA PRO A 247 20.20 5.95 -21.83
C PRO A 247 20.27 7.05 -22.90
N LEU A 248 19.47 6.95 -23.96
CA LEU A 248 19.42 7.95 -25.04
C LEU A 248 18.68 9.22 -24.59
N TRP A 249 17.55 9.08 -23.89
CA TRP A 249 16.83 10.22 -23.31
C TRP A 249 17.67 10.96 -22.27
N ILE A 250 18.45 10.24 -21.46
CA ILE A 250 19.37 10.83 -20.48
C ILE A 250 20.51 11.57 -21.17
N THR A 251 21.10 10.96 -22.21
CA THR A 251 22.10 11.63 -23.05
C THR A 251 21.53 12.95 -23.61
N TYR A 252 20.28 12.96 -24.08
CA TYR A 252 19.59 14.17 -24.52
C TYR A 252 19.37 15.19 -23.40
N TYR A 253 18.88 14.80 -22.22
CA TYR A 253 18.71 15.71 -21.09
C TYR A 253 20.04 16.32 -20.62
N VAL A 254 21.13 15.55 -20.61
CA VAL A 254 22.47 16.05 -20.28
C VAL A 254 23.00 16.97 -21.38
N PHE A 255 22.80 16.65 -22.65
CA PHE A 255 23.07 17.56 -23.78
C PHE A 255 22.37 18.92 -23.59
N MET A 256 21.08 18.92 -23.27
CA MET A 256 20.30 20.13 -23.03
C MET A 256 20.79 20.89 -21.77
N THR A 257 21.23 20.17 -20.73
CA THR A 257 21.77 20.78 -19.50
C THR A 257 23.14 21.41 -19.72
N LEU A 258 24.01 20.78 -20.50
CA LEU A 258 25.30 21.34 -20.92
C LEU A 258 25.09 22.59 -21.78
N ASN A 259 24.36 22.46 -22.89
CA ASN A 259 24.14 23.53 -23.86
C ASN A 259 23.25 24.68 -23.33
N PHE A 260 22.75 24.63 -22.09
CA PHE A 260 21.86 25.64 -21.54
C PHE A 260 22.51 27.04 -21.48
N ASP A 261 23.80 27.13 -21.16
CA ASP A 261 24.51 28.41 -21.13
C ASP A 261 24.72 28.96 -22.56
N ASN A 262 25.09 28.10 -23.51
CA ASN A 262 25.18 28.41 -24.93
C ASN A 262 23.83 28.87 -25.50
N MET A 263 22.72 28.22 -25.13
CA MET A 263 21.37 28.66 -25.51
C MET A 263 21.04 30.03 -24.91
N LEU A 264 21.36 30.26 -23.63
CA LEU A 264 21.10 31.54 -22.97
C LEU A 264 21.93 32.69 -23.54
N VAL A 265 23.20 32.47 -23.90
CA VAL A 265 24.03 33.49 -24.56
C VAL A 265 23.51 33.80 -25.96
N ASN A 266 23.13 32.79 -26.73
CA ASN A 266 22.52 33.03 -28.05
C ASN A 266 21.18 33.77 -27.94
N PHE A 267 20.34 33.45 -26.96
CA PHE A 267 19.12 34.20 -26.66
C PHE A 267 19.41 35.65 -26.24
N TRP A 268 20.41 35.88 -25.38
CA TRP A 268 20.79 37.23 -24.96
C TRP A 268 21.35 38.06 -26.12
N LEU A 269 22.20 37.48 -26.97
CA LEU A 269 22.73 38.14 -28.18
C LEU A 269 21.61 38.45 -29.21
N TYR A 270 20.61 37.57 -29.32
CA TYR A 270 19.42 37.80 -30.13
C TYR A 270 18.58 38.98 -29.59
N VAL A 271 18.30 39.01 -28.28
CA VAL A 271 17.61 40.14 -27.62
C VAL A 271 18.39 41.45 -27.74
N GLN A 272 19.72 41.41 -27.77
CA GLN A 272 20.60 42.56 -28.03
C GLN A 272 20.75 42.90 -29.52
N ASN A 273 20.02 42.23 -30.43
CA ASN A 273 20.04 42.46 -31.89
C ASN A 273 21.43 42.30 -32.54
N MET A 274 22.32 41.49 -31.93
CA MET A 274 23.72 41.29 -32.34
C MET A 274 23.89 40.19 -33.42
N GLU A 275 22.85 39.92 -34.22
CA GLU A 275 22.71 38.71 -35.05
C GLU A 275 23.86 38.44 -36.05
N ARG A 276 24.61 39.47 -36.45
CA ARG A 276 25.54 39.42 -37.60
C ARG A 276 26.92 38.81 -37.32
N THR A 277 27.28 38.46 -36.08
CA THR A 277 28.58 37.83 -35.77
C THR A 277 28.45 36.57 -34.90
N ARG A 278 28.15 35.43 -35.54
CA ARG A 278 28.08 34.09 -34.89
C ARG A 278 29.42 33.54 -34.37
N THR A 279 30.55 34.19 -34.65
CA THR A 279 31.88 33.80 -34.14
C THR A 279 32.67 35.05 -33.76
N TRP A 280 33.40 35.00 -32.65
CA TRP A 280 34.26 36.10 -32.21
C TRP A 280 35.70 35.82 -32.61
N ARG A 281 36.18 36.54 -33.63
CA ARG A 281 37.57 36.44 -34.07
C ARG A 281 38.46 37.29 -33.16
N VAL A 282 39.29 36.65 -32.37
CA VAL A 282 40.37 37.31 -31.62
C VAL A 282 41.64 37.23 -32.46
N GLU A 283 42.21 38.39 -32.79
CA GLU A 283 43.50 38.47 -33.45
C GLU A 283 44.60 38.27 -32.41
N LEU A 284 45.32 37.15 -32.49
CA LEU A 284 46.47 36.90 -31.63
C LEU A 284 47.73 37.43 -32.32
N GLU A 285 48.40 38.38 -31.66
CA GLU A 285 49.78 38.71 -31.97
C GLU A 285 50.62 37.43 -31.85
N LYS A 286 51.36 37.10 -32.91
CA LYS A 286 52.31 35.98 -32.87
C LYS A 286 53.46 36.34 -31.95
N ALA A 287 53.31 36.00 -30.67
CA ALA A 287 54.41 36.03 -29.71
C ALA A 287 55.60 35.23 -30.28
N THR A 288 56.79 35.82 -30.24
CA THR A 288 58.06 35.19 -30.63
C THR A 288 58.55 34.22 -29.55
N ALA A 289 57.63 33.40 -29.03
CA ALA A 289 57.87 32.36 -28.05
C ALA A 289 58.86 31.34 -28.60
N LYS A 290 59.77 30.85 -27.74
CA LYS A 290 60.78 29.87 -28.16
C LYS A 290 60.08 28.56 -28.53
N PRO A 291 60.56 27.78 -29.51
CA PRO A 291 59.90 26.55 -29.96
C PRO A 291 59.70 25.51 -28.83
N GLN A 292 60.50 25.59 -27.77
CA GLN A 292 60.36 24.80 -26.54
C GLN A 292 59.09 25.15 -25.72
N GLU A 293 58.68 26.43 -25.70
CA GLU A 293 57.45 26.86 -25.02
C GLU A 293 56.21 26.39 -25.78
N ARG A 294 56.26 26.42 -27.12
CA ARG A 294 55.16 25.94 -27.98
C ARG A 294 54.82 24.48 -27.69
N ARG A 295 55.81 23.59 -27.67
CA ARG A 295 55.64 22.17 -27.28
C ARG A 295 54.99 22.00 -25.90
N ARG A 296 55.28 22.90 -24.94
CA ARG A 296 54.69 22.85 -23.59
C ARG A 296 53.23 23.30 -23.57
N CYS A 297 52.83 24.24 -24.43
CA CYS A 297 51.43 24.59 -24.65
C CYS A 297 50.65 23.43 -25.29
N ASP A 298 51.21 22.82 -26.35
CA ASP A 298 50.55 21.75 -27.09
C ASP A 298 50.28 20.51 -26.19
N TRP A 299 51.26 20.12 -25.36
CA TRP A 299 51.09 19.07 -24.35
C TRP A 299 50.03 19.39 -23.28
N GLN A 300 49.92 20.65 -22.85
CA GLN A 300 48.89 21.04 -21.88
C GLN A 300 47.49 21.07 -22.51
N ARG A 301 47.36 21.47 -23.79
CA ARG A 301 46.10 21.37 -24.52
C ARG A 301 45.66 19.91 -24.70
N LEU A 302 46.59 19.02 -25.04
CA LEU A 302 46.34 17.57 -25.10
C LEU A 302 45.90 17.02 -23.74
N PHE A 303 46.61 17.36 -22.65
CA PHE A 303 46.26 16.88 -21.31
C PHE A 303 44.85 17.31 -20.87
N VAL A 304 44.46 18.57 -21.11
CA VAL A 304 43.11 19.09 -20.80
C VAL A 304 42.01 18.34 -21.56
N LEU A 305 42.27 17.96 -22.82
CA LEU A 305 41.32 17.23 -23.67
C LEU A 305 41.25 15.73 -23.34
N TRP A 306 42.37 15.09 -23.00
CA TRP A 306 42.44 13.65 -22.74
C TRP A 306 42.08 13.26 -21.31
N LEU A 307 42.34 14.11 -20.30
CA LEU A 307 42.07 13.80 -18.89
C LEU A 307 40.58 13.43 -18.63
N PRO A 308 39.57 14.11 -19.19
CA PRO A 308 38.17 13.74 -18.99
C PRO A 308 37.79 12.42 -19.66
N PHE A 309 38.32 12.14 -20.86
CA PHE A 309 38.14 10.85 -21.53
C PHE A 309 38.75 9.70 -20.71
N LEU A 310 39.98 9.88 -20.23
CA LEU A 310 40.64 8.91 -19.36
C LEU A 310 39.89 8.71 -18.04
N LEU A 311 39.32 9.78 -17.46
CA LEU A 311 38.50 9.69 -16.25
C LEU A 311 37.23 8.87 -16.48
N SER A 312 36.49 9.10 -17.59
CA SER A 312 35.29 8.32 -17.91
C SER A 312 35.60 6.85 -18.18
N VAL A 313 36.65 6.57 -18.97
CA VAL A 313 37.08 5.18 -19.21
C VAL A 313 37.49 4.50 -17.90
N MET A 314 38.19 5.21 -17.00
CA MET A 314 38.52 4.69 -15.67
C MET A 314 37.27 4.44 -14.83
N LEU A 315 36.32 5.39 -14.77
CA LEU A 315 35.07 5.25 -14.02
C LEU A 315 34.24 4.07 -14.53
N THR A 316 34.03 3.96 -15.85
CA THR A 316 33.27 2.86 -16.47
C THR A 316 33.94 1.51 -16.21
N VAL A 317 35.27 1.44 -16.23
CA VAL A 317 36.01 0.21 -15.88
C VAL A 317 35.87 -0.10 -14.39
N CYS A 318 36.10 0.84 -13.48
CA CYS A 318 35.93 0.64 -12.04
C CYS A 318 34.50 0.20 -11.69
N CYS A 319 33.49 0.83 -12.27
CA CYS A 319 32.09 0.47 -12.06
C CYS A 319 31.79 -0.95 -12.53
N ARG A 320 32.33 -1.38 -13.69
CA ARG A 320 32.18 -2.77 -14.17
C ARG A 320 32.95 -3.78 -13.34
N VAL A 321 34.14 -3.44 -12.85
CA VAL A 321 35.00 -4.32 -12.04
C VAL A 321 34.43 -4.55 -10.64
N TRP A 322 33.83 -3.52 -10.03
CA TRP A 322 33.20 -3.63 -8.71
C TRP A 322 31.69 -3.92 -8.76
N ASN A 323 31.08 -3.80 -9.94
CA ASN A 323 29.63 -3.85 -10.17
C ASN A 323 28.80 -2.83 -9.36
N VAL A 324 29.40 -1.69 -9.01
CA VAL A 324 28.76 -0.58 -8.28
C VAL A 324 28.77 0.69 -9.14
N LEU A 325 27.70 1.48 -9.10
CA LEU A 325 27.62 2.76 -9.81
C LEU A 325 28.42 3.88 -9.11
N PRO A 326 28.86 4.95 -9.81
CA PRO A 326 29.72 5.99 -9.24
C PRO A 326 29.14 6.68 -8.01
N MET A 327 27.92 7.21 -8.11
CA MET A 327 27.29 7.94 -6.99
C MET A 327 26.87 7.00 -5.86
N THR A 328 26.41 5.79 -6.19
CA THR A 328 26.13 4.75 -5.18
C THR A 328 27.36 4.44 -4.34
N PHE A 329 28.53 4.27 -4.98
CA PHE A 329 29.80 4.05 -4.28
C PHE A 329 30.22 5.25 -3.43
N LEU A 330 30.07 6.47 -3.94
CA LEU A 330 30.41 7.70 -3.21
C LEU A 330 29.48 7.97 -2.00
N CYS A 331 28.20 7.60 -2.08
CA CYS A 331 27.23 7.82 -1.01
C CYS A 331 27.15 6.68 0.01
N TYR A 332 27.37 5.42 -0.42
CA TYR A 332 27.10 4.23 0.40
C TYR A 332 28.27 3.26 0.53
N GLY A 333 29.40 3.53 -0.12
CA GLY A 333 30.53 2.62 -0.19
C GLY A 333 30.27 1.45 -1.15
N TYR A 334 31.03 0.36 -0.98
CA TYR A 334 30.80 -0.86 -1.72
C TYR A 334 29.48 -1.51 -1.28
N VAL A 335 28.54 -1.65 -2.22
CA VAL A 335 27.24 -2.30 -2.02
C VAL A 335 26.94 -3.20 -3.21
N THR A 336 26.32 -4.35 -2.95
CA THR A 336 25.95 -5.34 -3.97
C THR A 336 24.52 -5.85 -3.73
N ASN A 337 24.02 -6.69 -4.63
CA ASN A 337 22.76 -7.43 -4.45
C ASN A 337 23.01 -8.88 -4.01
N GLU A 338 24.21 -9.21 -3.52
CA GLU A 338 24.53 -10.55 -3.05
C GLU A 338 24.04 -10.74 -1.61
N GLN A 339 23.45 -11.90 -1.33
CA GLN A 339 22.91 -12.28 -0.01
C GLN A 339 21.99 -11.21 0.63
N PRO A 340 20.95 -10.71 -0.08
CA PRO A 340 19.99 -9.77 0.49
C PRO A 340 19.23 -10.43 1.65
N VAL A 341 18.98 -9.67 2.71
CA VAL A 341 18.24 -10.15 3.88
C VAL A 341 16.75 -10.17 3.53
N ALA A 342 16.07 -11.30 3.74
CA ALA A 342 14.63 -11.42 3.49
C ALA A 342 13.83 -11.04 4.75
N MET A 343 12.75 -10.26 4.60
CA MET A 343 11.81 -10.01 5.69
C MET A 343 10.68 -11.03 5.62
N LEU A 344 10.33 -11.70 6.72
CA LEU A 344 9.30 -12.77 6.68
C LEU A 344 7.92 -12.24 6.25
N SER A 345 7.64 -10.95 6.46
CA SER A 345 6.43 -10.26 5.99
C SER A 345 6.24 -10.28 4.47
N ASN A 346 7.30 -10.54 3.71
CA ASN A 346 7.31 -10.40 2.25
C ASN A 346 7.31 -11.76 1.53
N LEU A 347 7.28 -12.87 2.29
CA LEU A 347 7.41 -14.24 1.77
C LEU A 347 6.06 -14.92 1.46
N ASN A 348 4.95 -14.19 1.55
CA ASN A 348 3.58 -14.69 1.32
C ASN A 348 3.15 -15.90 2.17
N LEU A 349 3.78 -16.09 3.34
CA LEU A 349 3.64 -17.27 4.19
C LEU A 349 2.19 -17.49 4.68
N PRO A 350 1.77 -18.76 4.88
CA PRO A 350 0.38 -19.14 5.10
C PRO A 350 -0.24 -18.48 6.33
N GLY A 351 -1.43 -17.92 6.14
CA GLY A 351 -2.17 -17.22 7.18
C GLY A 351 -1.69 -15.81 7.49
N GLY A 352 -0.86 -15.20 6.63
CA GLY A 352 -0.40 -13.81 6.79
C GLY A 352 0.75 -13.66 7.78
N CYS A 353 1.55 -14.71 7.98
CA CYS A 353 2.81 -14.61 8.71
C CYS A 353 3.88 -13.94 7.82
N CYS A 354 4.93 -13.31 8.34
CA CYS A 354 5.14 -12.89 9.72
C CYS A 354 5.44 -11.39 9.70
N SER A 355 4.42 -10.57 9.89
CA SER A 355 4.53 -9.10 9.86
C SER A 355 5.34 -8.56 11.04
N ALA A 356 5.85 -7.34 10.91
CA ALA A 356 6.50 -6.66 12.03
C ALA A 356 5.44 -6.38 13.12
N VAL A 357 5.62 -6.92 14.32
CA VAL A 357 4.64 -6.77 15.39
C VAL A 357 5.07 -5.61 16.29
N ALA A 358 4.27 -4.56 16.31
CA ALA A 358 4.44 -3.42 17.19
C ALA A 358 3.33 -3.41 18.25
N GLN A 359 3.72 -3.45 19.52
CA GLN A 359 2.84 -3.49 20.69
C GLN A 359 3.08 -2.26 21.57
N ILE A 360 2.01 -1.64 22.06
CA ILE A 360 2.08 -0.53 23.02
C ILE A 360 2.22 -1.14 24.42
N ASN A 361 3.31 -0.86 25.12
CA ASN A 361 3.56 -1.46 26.43
C ASN A 361 2.73 -0.76 27.53
N LYS A 362 1.54 -1.30 27.78
CA LYS A 362 0.58 -0.80 28.79
C LYS A 362 1.11 -0.81 30.24
N SER A 363 2.24 -1.46 30.53
CA SER A 363 2.78 -1.53 31.90
C SER A 363 3.56 -0.28 32.35
N GLN A 364 3.92 0.63 31.45
CA GLN A 364 4.64 1.85 31.80
C GLN A 364 3.70 3.07 31.90
N PRO A 365 3.73 3.84 33.01
CA PRO A 365 2.79 4.93 33.27
C PRO A 365 2.96 6.15 32.34
N SER A 366 3.98 6.15 31.48
CA SER A 366 4.19 7.18 30.45
C SER A 366 3.44 6.92 29.14
N GLY A 367 2.89 5.71 28.91
CA GLY A 367 2.03 5.33 27.78
C GLY A 367 2.67 5.31 26.37
N ASN A 368 3.70 6.12 26.14
CA ASN A 368 4.23 6.48 24.82
C ASN A 368 5.38 5.55 24.35
N VAL A 369 5.36 4.28 24.78
CA VAL A 369 6.43 3.31 24.54
C VAL A 369 5.92 2.15 23.72
N ILE A 370 6.40 2.05 22.48
CA ILE A 370 6.03 0.99 21.54
C ILE A 370 7.22 0.07 21.35
N SER A 371 7.07 -1.17 21.84
CA SER A 371 7.99 -2.27 21.59
C SER A 371 7.69 -2.90 20.24
N VAL A 372 8.72 -3.06 19.41
CA VAL A 372 8.61 -3.50 18.03
C VAL A 372 9.51 -4.72 17.83
N SER A 373 8.95 -5.81 17.29
CA SER A 373 9.69 -6.99 16.86
C SER A 373 9.60 -7.15 15.34
N VAL A 374 10.74 -7.30 14.69
CA VAL A 374 10.84 -7.41 13.23
C VAL A 374 11.66 -8.66 12.88
N PRO A 375 11.03 -9.77 12.46
CA PRO A 375 11.76 -10.98 12.08
C PRO A 375 12.30 -10.90 10.64
N CYS A 376 13.52 -11.39 10.42
CA CYS A 376 14.15 -11.48 9.10
C CYS A 376 15.05 -12.73 8.97
N LEU A 377 15.37 -13.12 7.74
CA LEU A 377 16.25 -14.25 7.40
C LEU A 377 17.49 -13.73 6.65
N ALA A 378 18.69 -14.08 7.12
CA ALA A 378 19.94 -13.78 6.43
C ALA A 378 20.72 -15.06 6.11
N ARG A 379 21.60 -15.03 5.10
CA ARG A 379 22.36 -16.21 4.65
C ARG A 379 23.61 -16.49 5.50
N ASP A 380 24.10 -15.50 6.22
CA ASP A 380 25.32 -15.60 7.03
C ASP A 380 24.99 -16.19 8.42
N ALA A 381 25.83 -17.11 8.90
CA ALA A 381 25.60 -17.86 10.13
C ALA A 381 25.84 -17.01 11.40
N PRO A 382 25.11 -17.27 12.51
CA PRO A 382 25.31 -16.51 13.75
C PRO A 382 26.62 -16.84 14.49
N GLU A 383 27.31 -17.93 14.11
CA GLU A 383 28.49 -18.49 14.79
C GLU A 383 29.84 -18.17 14.13
N ASP A 384 29.88 -17.45 13.00
CA ASP A 384 31.15 -17.04 12.36
C ASP A 384 32.06 -16.29 13.38
N ASP A 385 33.31 -16.77 13.53
CA ASP A 385 34.31 -16.43 14.58
C ASP A 385 34.60 -14.93 14.83
N LEU A 386 34.09 -14.04 13.99
CA LEU A 386 34.29 -12.59 14.03
C LEU A 386 33.46 -11.87 15.12
N GLY A 387 33.14 -12.56 16.22
CA GLY A 387 32.52 -11.98 17.41
C GLY A 387 31.12 -11.41 17.18
N GLY A 388 30.33 -12.02 16.29
CA GLY A 388 28.95 -11.60 16.02
C GLY A 388 28.81 -10.30 15.21
N LYS A 389 29.89 -9.79 14.60
CA LYS A 389 29.89 -8.54 13.79
C LYS A 389 29.12 -8.62 12.47
N LEU A 390 28.74 -9.81 12.01
CA LEU A 390 28.07 -10.04 10.71
C LEU A 390 26.52 -10.00 10.78
N ARG A 391 25.93 -9.78 11.96
CA ARG A 391 24.47 -9.74 12.16
C ARG A 391 23.82 -8.61 11.35
N PRO A 392 22.65 -8.83 10.71
CA PRO A 392 21.95 -7.80 9.96
C PRO A 392 21.67 -6.53 10.76
N ILE A 393 21.78 -5.36 10.12
CA ILE A 393 21.31 -4.09 10.68
C ILE A 393 19.92 -3.81 10.13
N VAL A 394 18.92 -3.70 11.00
CA VAL A 394 17.57 -3.32 10.61
C VAL A 394 17.40 -1.82 10.83
N TYR A 395 17.26 -1.09 9.73
CA TYR A 395 16.86 0.31 9.71
C TYR A 395 15.33 0.38 9.73
N TRP A 396 14.76 1.38 10.40
CA TRP A 396 13.32 1.55 10.49
C TRP A 396 12.90 3.02 10.48
N VAL A 397 11.69 3.26 9.99
CA VAL A 397 11.02 4.56 10.00
C VAL A 397 9.59 4.43 10.51
N ALA A 398 9.17 5.32 11.41
CA ALA A 398 7.76 5.54 11.70
C ALA A 398 7.21 6.49 10.63
N TRP A 399 6.28 6.00 9.81
CA TRP A 399 5.83 6.70 8.61
C TRP A 399 4.30 6.66 8.43
N PRO A 400 3.67 7.83 8.18
CA PRO A 400 2.25 7.98 7.84
C PRO A 400 1.77 7.01 6.71
N GLY A 401 0.62 6.34 6.91
CA GLY A 401 0.30 5.03 6.30
C GLY A 401 -0.43 4.94 4.95
N ARG A 402 -1.31 5.90 4.62
CA ARG A 402 -1.94 6.09 3.28
C ARG A 402 -1.32 7.25 2.48
N ARG A 403 -0.18 7.78 2.96
CA ARG A 403 0.91 8.32 2.13
C ARG A 403 1.57 7.14 1.40
N VAL A 404 2.37 7.43 0.37
CA VAL A 404 3.16 6.41 -0.33
C VAL A 404 4.11 5.72 0.67
N ALA A 405 4.16 4.39 0.64
CA ALA A 405 5.09 3.62 1.46
C ALA A 405 6.54 3.92 1.05
N PRO A 406 7.50 3.98 1.99
CA PRO A 406 8.90 4.20 1.65
C PRO A 406 9.46 2.99 0.90
N SER A 407 10.38 3.24 -0.04
CA SER A 407 11.28 2.21 -0.57
C SER A 407 12.33 1.82 0.48
N SER A 408 12.93 0.64 0.35
CA SER A 408 14.02 0.15 1.22
C SER A 408 15.17 1.15 1.37
N LEU A 409 15.52 1.90 0.31
CA LEU A 409 16.53 2.96 0.40
C LEU A 409 16.05 4.19 1.19
N GLN A 410 14.79 4.61 1.02
CA GLN A 410 14.21 5.70 1.82
C GLN A 410 14.16 5.34 3.32
N VAL A 411 13.81 4.10 3.67
CA VAL A 411 13.86 3.63 5.08
C VAL A 411 15.30 3.73 5.63
N ARG A 412 16.31 3.30 4.88
CA ARG A 412 17.73 3.42 5.26
C ARG A 412 18.17 4.89 5.42
N GLU A 413 17.67 5.80 4.59
CA GLU A 413 17.92 7.25 4.67
C GLU A 413 17.16 7.96 5.81
N GLY A 414 16.26 7.28 6.53
CA GLY A 414 15.37 7.91 7.51
C GLY A 414 14.27 8.77 6.88
N ARG A 415 13.79 8.38 5.70
CA ARG A 415 12.81 9.10 4.87
C ARG A 415 11.54 8.30 4.62
N GLY A 416 10.46 9.03 4.34
CA GLY A 416 9.20 8.48 3.87
C GLY A 416 9.16 8.26 2.35
N GLY A 417 8.05 7.69 1.86
CA GLY A 417 7.84 7.44 0.43
C GLY A 417 7.76 8.70 -0.45
N ASP A 418 7.39 9.84 0.14
CA ASP A 418 7.44 11.16 -0.53
C ASP A 418 8.84 11.80 -0.53
N GLY A 419 9.84 11.16 0.08
CA GLY A 419 11.21 11.66 0.18
C GLY A 419 11.42 12.74 1.26
N SER A 420 10.42 13.09 2.03
CA SER A 420 10.58 13.90 3.26
C SER A 420 11.15 13.03 4.40
N ARG A 421 11.57 13.66 5.51
CA ARG A 421 12.07 12.92 6.69
C ARG A 421 10.93 12.21 7.40
N ALA A 422 11.20 11.01 7.90
CA ALA A 422 10.24 10.27 8.72
C ALA A 422 10.02 10.92 10.10
N LEU A 423 8.91 10.58 10.76
CA LEU A 423 8.55 11.12 12.08
C LEU A 423 9.52 10.66 13.16
N LEU A 424 9.85 9.36 13.13
CA LEU A 424 10.98 8.77 13.82
C LEU A 424 11.76 7.92 12.80
N ALA A 425 13.07 7.84 12.97
CA ALA A 425 13.93 6.93 12.23
C ALA A 425 15.00 6.36 13.18
N GLY A 426 15.39 5.11 12.95
CA GLY A 426 16.41 4.45 13.76
C GLY A 426 17.04 3.25 13.07
N SER A 427 17.97 2.62 13.76
CA SER A 427 18.59 1.37 13.34
C SER A 427 18.97 0.52 14.54
N VAL A 428 18.88 -0.80 14.42
CA VAL A 428 19.24 -1.75 15.47
C VAL A 428 19.94 -2.97 14.84
N VAL A 429 20.91 -3.55 15.55
CA VAL A 429 21.54 -4.81 15.14
C VAL A 429 20.60 -5.95 15.54
N ALA A 430 20.23 -6.80 14.59
CA ALA A 430 19.35 -7.93 14.85
C ALA A 430 20.06 -9.01 15.69
N LYS A 431 19.29 -9.70 16.54
CA LYS A 431 19.72 -10.85 17.35
C LYS A 431 19.33 -12.15 16.65
N PRO A 432 20.04 -13.29 16.84
CA PRO A 432 19.52 -14.59 16.43
C PRO A 432 18.13 -14.85 17.03
N LEU A 433 17.27 -15.57 16.32
CA LEU A 433 15.86 -15.78 16.67
C LEU A 433 15.49 -17.27 16.71
N GLU A 434 14.95 -17.75 17.83
CA GLU A 434 14.22 -19.01 17.84
C GLU A 434 12.80 -18.77 17.32
N LEU A 435 12.54 -19.14 16.06
CA LEU A 435 11.31 -18.75 15.36
C LEU A 435 10.04 -19.33 16.02
N VAL A 436 10.08 -20.58 16.48
CA VAL A 436 8.89 -21.25 17.07
C VAL A 436 8.45 -20.59 18.39
N PRO A 437 9.33 -20.37 19.40
CA PRO A 437 9.00 -19.57 20.58
C PRO A 437 8.51 -18.16 20.25
N TRP A 438 9.13 -17.47 19.28
CA TRP A 438 8.69 -16.14 18.86
C TRP A 438 7.28 -16.15 18.26
N MET A 439 6.93 -17.14 17.44
CA MET A 439 5.56 -17.26 16.93
C MET A 439 4.56 -17.57 18.05
N GLN A 440 4.93 -18.42 19.02
CA GLN A 440 4.10 -18.70 20.19
C GLN A 440 3.85 -17.45 21.04
N SER A 441 4.84 -16.56 21.20
CA SER A 441 4.70 -15.31 21.96
C SER A 441 3.96 -14.18 21.21
N HIS A 442 3.51 -14.42 19.98
CA HIS A 442 2.77 -13.47 19.15
C HIS A 442 1.44 -14.07 18.63
N ASP A 443 0.79 -14.90 19.45
CA ASP A 443 -0.56 -15.46 19.27
C ASP A 443 -0.79 -16.33 18.00
N TYR A 444 0.28 -16.78 17.32
CA TYR A 444 0.14 -17.69 16.18
C TYR A 444 -0.30 -19.09 16.65
N LYS A 445 -1.37 -19.64 16.04
CA LYS A 445 -1.88 -20.96 16.40
C LYS A 445 -0.90 -22.06 15.95
N GLY A 446 -0.78 -23.14 16.72
CA GLY A 446 0.18 -24.23 16.43
C GLY A 446 0.07 -24.83 15.02
N SER A 447 -1.13 -24.86 14.43
CA SER A 447 -1.36 -25.29 13.05
C SER A 447 -0.90 -24.29 11.97
N GLN A 448 -0.74 -23.01 12.32
CA GLN A 448 -0.08 -22.00 11.48
C GLN A 448 1.44 -22.10 11.64
N ILE A 449 1.94 -22.17 12.90
CA ILE A 449 3.36 -22.32 13.21
C ILE A 449 3.97 -23.49 12.44
N ARG A 450 3.32 -24.66 12.50
CA ARG A 450 3.79 -25.86 11.80
C ARG A 450 3.95 -25.64 10.30
N LYS A 451 2.95 -25.08 9.61
CA LYS A 451 2.99 -24.84 8.16
C LYS A 451 4.08 -23.84 7.76
N VAL A 452 4.17 -22.72 8.49
CA VAL A 452 5.21 -21.70 8.26
C VAL A 452 6.61 -22.28 8.48
N PHE A 453 6.78 -23.15 9.48
CA PHE A 453 8.05 -23.82 9.73
C PHE A 453 8.41 -24.82 8.64
N GLU A 454 7.47 -25.69 8.24
CA GLU A 454 7.64 -26.66 7.14
C GLU A 454 8.06 -25.96 5.84
N GLU A 455 7.34 -24.90 5.43
CA GLU A 455 7.62 -24.12 4.22
C GLU A 455 8.96 -23.35 4.24
N LEU A 456 9.40 -22.87 5.40
CA LEU A 456 10.70 -22.22 5.55
C LEU A 456 11.89 -23.21 5.63
N THR A 457 11.65 -24.44 6.10
CA THR A 457 12.70 -25.47 6.23
C THR A 457 12.85 -26.36 5.00
N ASP A 458 11.92 -26.30 4.04
CA ASP A 458 12.04 -27.02 2.77
C ASP A 458 13.35 -26.67 2.03
N GLU A 459 13.97 -27.68 1.43
CA GLU A 459 15.27 -27.61 0.75
C GLU A 459 15.16 -27.64 -0.79
N GLU A 460 14.03 -28.12 -1.34
CA GLU A 460 13.83 -28.21 -2.79
C GLU A 460 13.15 -26.94 -3.32
N ASP A 461 12.07 -26.49 -2.68
CA ASP A 461 11.32 -25.27 -3.03
C ASP A 461 11.46 -24.12 -2.00
N GLY A 462 11.97 -24.41 -0.79
CA GLY A 462 12.02 -23.46 0.32
C GLY A 462 13.31 -22.61 0.45
N LEU A 463 13.46 -21.97 1.61
CA LEU A 463 14.63 -21.13 1.93
C LEU A 463 15.75 -21.87 2.68
N GLY A 464 15.60 -23.18 2.94
CA GLY A 464 16.57 -23.99 3.66
C GLY A 464 16.93 -23.41 5.03
N MET A 465 15.93 -22.99 5.81
CA MET A 465 16.13 -22.38 7.12
C MET A 465 16.91 -23.32 8.06
N TYR A 466 17.83 -22.74 8.84
CA TYR A 466 18.88 -23.39 9.65
C TYR A 466 19.98 -24.13 8.88
N ARG A 467 19.84 -24.40 7.57
CA ARG A 467 20.90 -25.00 6.73
C ARG A 467 21.66 -23.97 5.89
N PHE A 468 20.94 -23.02 5.30
CA PHE A 468 21.49 -21.96 4.44
C PHE A 468 20.99 -20.57 4.80
N THR A 469 19.87 -20.44 5.50
CA THR A 469 19.37 -19.15 6.01
C THR A 469 19.07 -19.23 7.50
N PHE A 470 19.42 -18.19 8.24
CA PHE A 470 19.29 -18.14 9.69
C PHE A 470 18.27 -17.05 10.09
N PRO A 471 17.32 -17.36 10.99
CA PRO A 471 16.38 -16.37 11.49
C PRO A 471 17.01 -15.42 12.51
N PHE A 472 16.69 -14.13 12.36
CA PHE A 472 17.07 -13.05 13.25
C PHE A 472 15.83 -12.20 13.60
N VAL A 473 15.88 -11.50 14.73
CA VAL A 473 14.88 -10.50 15.14
C VAL A 473 15.55 -9.18 15.48
N ALA A 474 15.00 -8.10 14.94
CA ALA A 474 15.28 -6.75 15.40
C ALA A 474 14.21 -6.33 16.42
N GLU A 475 14.64 -6.14 17.67
CA GLU A 475 13.80 -5.68 18.77
C GLU A 475 14.22 -4.26 19.18
N PHE A 476 13.28 -3.33 19.23
CA PHE A 476 13.55 -1.96 19.64
C PHE A 476 12.32 -1.30 20.27
N GLN A 477 12.54 -0.20 20.99
CA GLN A 477 11.49 0.67 21.49
C GLN A 477 11.51 1.99 20.70
N ALA A 478 10.38 2.36 20.11
CA ALA A 478 10.21 3.66 19.48
C ALA A 478 9.76 4.68 20.53
N GLN A 479 10.65 5.59 20.92
CA GLN A 479 10.40 6.67 21.88
C GLN A 479 11.09 7.98 21.47
N PRO A 480 10.53 9.15 21.82
CA PRO A 480 9.14 9.35 22.26
C PRO A 480 8.20 9.15 21.07
N TRP A 481 7.10 8.41 21.24
CA TRP A 481 6.11 8.25 20.17
C TRP A 481 5.37 9.58 19.92
N PRO A 482 5.43 10.17 18.70
CA PRO A 482 4.95 11.51 18.49
C PRO A 482 3.52 11.55 17.92
N TRP A 483 2.61 12.15 18.69
CA TRP A 483 1.26 12.61 18.33
C TRP A 483 0.19 11.55 17.95
N THR A 484 -0.92 12.08 17.41
CA THR A 484 -2.27 11.50 17.39
C THR A 484 -2.71 10.90 16.06
N GLU A 485 -1.97 11.13 14.98
CA GLU A 485 -2.12 10.35 13.74
C GLU A 485 -1.78 8.88 14.08
N GLU A 486 -2.37 7.91 13.40
CA GLU A 486 -1.91 6.53 13.57
C GLU A 486 -0.48 6.40 12.99
N ALA A 487 0.24 5.32 13.26
CA ALA A 487 1.56 5.12 12.65
C ALA A 487 1.86 3.67 12.24
N LYS A 488 2.66 3.50 11.18
CA LYS A 488 3.25 2.22 10.75
C LYS A 488 4.75 2.36 10.85
N ILE A 489 5.39 1.29 11.27
CA ILE A 489 6.84 1.18 11.25
C ILE A 489 7.20 0.36 10.02
N TYR A 490 7.95 0.96 9.11
CA TYR A 490 8.51 0.29 7.94
C TYR A 490 9.97 -0.02 8.25
N ALA A 491 10.33 -1.30 8.18
CA ALA A 491 11.66 -1.79 8.53
C ALA A 491 12.35 -2.46 7.32
N VAL A 492 13.62 -2.15 7.10
CA VAL A 492 14.48 -2.74 6.06
C VAL A 492 15.70 -3.35 6.73
N ALA A 493 16.05 -4.58 6.37
CA ALA A 493 17.29 -5.20 6.84
C ALA A 493 18.42 -4.97 5.83
N GLN A 494 19.64 -4.72 6.33
CA GLN A 494 20.86 -4.63 5.55
C GLN A 494 21.86 -5.72 5.95
N ASN A 495 22.42 -6.42 4.96
CA ASN A 495 23.58 -7.27 5.15
C ASN A 495 24.83 -6.39 5.36
N VAL A 496 25.52 -6.54 6.50
CA VAL A 496 26.67 -5.72 6.90
C VAL A 496 27.89 -5.94 6.01
N ARG A 497 28.04 -7.15 5.45
CA ARG A 497 29.17 -7.55 4.59
C ARG A 497 29.00 -7.10 3.15
N THR A 498 27.82 -7.33 2.57
CA THR A 498 27.57 -7.11 1.13
C THR A 498 26.91 -5.77 0.82
N GLY A 499 26.38 -5.07 1.84
CA GLY A 499 25.61 -3.84 1.70
C GLY A 499 24.21 -4.04 1.11
N ALA A 500 23.80 -5.28 0.80
CA ALA A 500 22.50 -5.59 0.23
C ALA A 500 21.35 -5.25 1.19
N LEU A 501 20.29 -4.64 0.66
CA LEU A 501 19.06 -4.32 1.41
C LEU A 501 17.96 -5.34 1.14
N SER A 502 17.01 -5.49 2.06
CA SER A 502 15.79 -6.26 1.82
C SER A 502 14.95 -5.63 0.70
N ALA A 503 14.43 -6.46 -0.21
CA ALA A 503 13.84 -5.96 -1.46
C ALA A 503 12.60 -5.07 -1.27
N LEU A 504 11.80 -5.37 -0.26
CA LEU A 504 10.72 -4.50 0.22
C LEU A 504 10.90 -4.30 1.73
N PRO A 505 10.49 -3.15 2.29
CA PRO A 505 10.47 -2.97 3.74
C PRO A 505 9.25 -3.66 4.35
N ALA A 506 9.44 -4.32 5.49
CA ALA A 506 8.39 -4.92 6.28
C ALA A 506 7.51 -3.83 6.94
N PRO A 507 6.20 -3.75 6.65
CA PRO A 507 5.29 -2.88 7.37
C PRO A 507 4.84 -3.53 8.68
N SER A 508 4.66 -2.73 9.73
CA SER A 508 3.98 -3.16 10.96
C SER A 508 2.46 -3.19 10.83
N ASN A 509 1.82 -3.78 11.83
CA ASN A 509 0.43 -3.44 12.19
C ASN A 509 0.26 -1.92 12.41
N VAL A 510 -0.96 -1.41 12.23
CA VAL A 510 -1.27 0.02 12.37
C VAL A 510 -1.45 0.38 13.83
N LEU A 511 -0.60 1.27 14.34
CA LEU A 511 -0.58 1.71 15.73
C LEU A 511 -1.57 2.86 15.91
N HIS A 512 -2.67 2.58 16.61
CA HIS A 512 -3.74 3.54 16.90
C HIS A 512 -3.51 4.22 18.25
N SER A 513 -3.73 5.54 18.31
CA SER A 513 -3.34 6.40 19.44
C SER A 513 -4.45 6.72 20.44
N LYS A 514 -5.72 6.40 20.14
CA LYS A 514 -6.87 6.75 20.99
C LYS A 514 -7.64 5.49 21.40
N LEU A 515 -7.60 5.21 22.70
CA LEU A 515 -8.57 4.30 23.30
C LEU A 515 -9.92 5.03 23.39
N CYS A 516 -10.95 4.35 22.97
CA CYS A 516 -12.35 4.71 23.10
C CYS A 516 -12.84 4.40 24.56
N PRO A 517 -13.76 5.19 25.19
CA PRO A 517 -14.38 4.95 26.50
C PRO A 517 -14.88 3.53 26.90
N PRO A 518 -15.21 3.30 28.18
CA PRO A 518 -15.73 2.02 28.68
C PRO A 518 -17.23 1.80 28.42
N HIS A 519 -17.65 0.54 28.44
CA HIS A 519 -19.03 0.03 28.26
C HIS A 519 -19.71 0.29 26.89
N CYS A 520 -19.04 0.93 25.94
CA CYS A 520 -19.56 1.05 24.59
C CYS A 520 -19.10 -0.09 23.67
N GLU A 521 -20.00 -0.62 22.87
CA GLU A 521 -19.74 -1.66 21.87
C GLU A 521 -19.20 -1.09 20.55
N GLN A 522 -19.43 0.20 20.25
CA GLN A 522 -18.99 0.91 19.03
C GLN A 522 -18.92 2.43 19.28
N CYS A 523 -17.75 3.10 19.17
CA CYS A 523 -17.70 4.58 19.12
C CYS A 523 -17.88 5.12 17.71
N ASN A 524 -18.64 6.21 17.59
CA ASN A 524 -18.39 7.11 16.50
C ASN A 524 -16.90 7.43 16.49
N ARG A 525 -16.39 7.52 15.27
CA ARG A 525 -15.00 7.82 14.97
C ARG A 525 -14.43 8.84 15.96
N GLN A 526 -15.16 9.92 16.24
CA GLN A 526 -14.71 11.04 17.07
C GLN A 526 -14.35 10.71 18.53
N GLY A 527 -14.56 9.49 19.04
CA GLY A 527 -14.36 9.14 20.45
C GLY A 527 -15.65 9.24 21.28
N LYS A 528 -16.81 9.20 20.63
CA LYS A 528 -18.14 9.34 21.25
C LYS A 528 -18.96 8.08 21.01
N CYS A 529 -19.54 7.47 22.05
CA CYS A 529 -20.25 6.21 21.87
C CYS A 529 -21.43 6.29 20.87
N ARG A 530 -21.55 5.26 20.02
CA ARG A 530 -22.64 5.06 19.04
C ARG A 530 -23.57 3.91 19.37
N LYS A 531 -23.04 2.86 20.00
CA LYS A 531 -23.80 1.70 20.46
C LYS A 531 -23.27 1.26 21.81
N CYS A 532 -24.07 1.36 22.86
CA CYS A 532 -23.72 0.83 24.18
C CYS A 532 -23.92 -0.69 24.25
N GLN A 533 -23.20 -1.36 25.16
CA GLN A 533 -23.47 -2.76 25.48
C GLN A 533 -24.87 -2.92 26.09
N ALA A 534 -25.44 -4.12 26.02
CA ALA A 534 -26.70 -4.43 26.70
C ALA A 534 -26.65 -4.06 28.20
N GLY A 535 -27.76 -3.56 28.74
CA GLY A 535 -27.79 -2.99 30.09
C GLY A 535 -27.14 -1.61 30.22
N SER A 536 -26.84 -0.89 29.12
CA SER A 536 -26.34 0.49 29.17
C SER A 536 -26.86 1.37 28.04
N VAL A 537 -26.98 2.68 28.31
CA VAL A 537 -27.62 3.68 27.42
C VAL A 537 -26.67 4.85 27.15
N ILE A 538 -26.74 5.44 25.95
CA ILE A 538 -25.92 6.58 25.57
C ILE A 538 -26.39 7.83 26.33
N HIS A 539 -25.48 8.47 27.07
CA HIS A 539 -25.72 9.74 27.75
C HIS A 539 -24.61 10.74 27.40
N GLY A 540 -24.91 11.63 26.44
CA GLY A 540 -23.90 12.47 25.81
C GLY A 540 -22.98 11.63 24.93
N ASP A 541 -21.68 11.62 25.23
CA ASP A 541 -20.65 10.94 24.43
C ASP A 541 -20.23 9.56 25.00
N SER A 542 -20.86 9.08 26.06
CA SER A 542 -20.44 7.88 26.81
C SER A 542 -21.62 7.02 27.24
N CYS A 543 -21.37 5.75 27.56
CA CYS A 543 -22.39 4.85 28.11
C CYS A 543 -22.59 5.04 29.60
N LEU A 544 -23.85 5.19 30.01
CA LEU A 544 -24.29 5.05 31.39
C LEU A 544 -24.91 3.66 31.57
N VAL A 545 -24.44 2.89 32.54
CA VAL A 545 -25.05 1.59 32.88
C VAL A 545 -26.44 1.82 33.48
N CYS A 546 -27.41 0.99 33.08
CA CYS A 546 -28.77 1.00 33.61
C CYS A 546 -28.82 0.48 35.06
N ALA A 547 -29.99 0.56 35.68
CA ALA A 547 -30.23 -0.14 36.95
C ALA A 547 -30.20 -1.67 36.75
N GLU A 548 -29.94 -2.40 37.84
CA GLU A 548 -29.88 -3.87 37.85
C GLU A 548 -31.20 -4.50 37.34
N GLY A 549 -31.11 -5.55 36.52
CA GLY A 549 -32.26 -6.22 35.91
C GLY A 549 -32.99 -5.44 34.79
N CYS A 550 -32.42 -4.34 34.30
CA CYS A 550 -33.04 -3.49 33.28
C CYS A 550 -32.35 -3.58 31.91
N SER A 551 -33.06 -4.08 30.90
CA SER A 551 -32.53 -4.24 29.54
C SER A 551 -32.56 -2.95 28.71
N LYS A 552 -33.50 -2.02 29.01
CA LYS A 552 -33.58 -0.68 28.40
C LYS A 552 -34.01 0.38 29.42
N CYS A 553 -33.19 1.42 29.64
CA CYS A 553 -33.49 2.53 30.55
C CYS A 553 -33.42 3.92 29.88
N VAL A 554 -34.10 4.91 30.47
CA VAL A 554 -34.02 6.33 30.08
C VAL A 554 -32.96 7.05 30.91
N ALA A 555 -31.93 7.56 30.23
CA ALA A 555 -30.73 8.10 30.87
C ALA A 555 -30.99 9.29 31.81
N GLU A 556 -31.92 10.19 31.47
CA GLU A 556 -32.19 11.42 32.22
C GLU A 556 -32.94 11.18 33.55
N GLN A 557 -33.61 10.03 33.71
CA GLN A 557 -34.53 9.78 34.83
C GLN A 557 -34.25 8.48 35.60
N LYS A 558 -33.29 7.65 35.14
CA LYS A 558 -33.00 6.30 35.67
C LYS A 558 -34.22 5.36 35.70
N THR A 559 -35.24 5.64 34.90
CA THR A 559 -36.44 4.80 34.76
C THR A 559 -36.18 3.67 33.79
N CYS A 560 -36.62 2.46 34.13
CA CYS A 560 -36.58 1.33 33.22
C CYS A 560 -37.83 1.30 32.32
N LEU A 561 -37.66 0.83 31.08
CA LEU A 561 -38.73 0.63 30.09
C LEU A 561 -39.00 -0.86 29.85
N GLU A 562 -37.94 -1.66 29.78
CA GLU A 562 -38.00 -3.10 29.58
C GLU A 562 -37.00 -3.79 30.54
N CYS A 563 -37.47 -4.82 31.23
CA CYS A 563 -36.64 -5.61 32.15
C CYS A 563 -35.89 -6.72 31.42
N GLU A 564 -34.97 -7.36 32.13
CA GLU A 564 -34.36 -8.63 31.72
C GLU A 564 -35.27 -9.82 32.10
N ALA A 565 -35.04 -10.99 31.50
CA ALA A 565 -35.85 -12.17 31.79
C ALA A 565 -35.74 -12.57 33.28
N GLY A 566 -36.86 -12.90 33.91
CA GLY A 566 -36.93 -13.14 35.36
C GLY A 566 -37.07 -11.88 36.22
N PHE A 567 -37.28 -10.70 35.61
CA PHE A 567 -37.62 -9.46 36.31
C PHE A 567 -38.95 -8.86 35.80
N GLY A 568 -39.79 -8.36 36.72
CA GLY A 568 -41.04 -7.66 36.43
C GLY A 568 -40.90 -6.15 36.57
N LEU A 569 -41.51 -5.39 35.65
CA LEU A 569 -41.51 -3.93 35.69
C LEU A 569 -42.58 -3.42 36.66
N VAL A 570 -42.14 -2.77 37.75
CA VAL A 570 -43.04 -2.15 38.74
C VAL A 570 -43.01 -0.63 38.59
N THR A 571 -44.17 -0.08 38.24
CA THR A 571 -44.36 1.34 37.94
C THR A 571 -45.08 2.04 39.09
N THR A 572 -44.40 2.96 39.76
CA THR A 572 -45.00 3.86 40.76
C THR A 572 -45.27 5.23 40.15
N LEU A 573 -45.94 6.13 40.89
CA LEU A 573 -46.17 7.52 40.49
C LEU A 573 -44.87 8.36 40.36
N ALA A 574 -43.70 7.83 40.72
CA ALA A 574 -42.42 8.55 40.71
C ALA A 574 -41.26 7.83 40.02
N PHE A 575 -41.34 6.51 39.79
CA PHE A 575 -40.28 5.73 39.14
C PHE A 575 -40.80 4.40 38.58
N ALA A 576 -40.12 3.88 37.55
CA ALA A 576 -40.31 2.55 36.99
C ALA A 576 -39.01 1.75 37.19
N GLN A 577 -39.08 0.62 37.89
CA GLN A 577 -37.92 -0.22 38.24
C GLN A 577 -38.25 -1.71 38.02
N CYS A 578 -37.22 -2.49 37.72
CA CYS A 578 -37.31 -3.93 37.60
C CYS A 578 -37.05 -4.58 38.96
N MET A 579 -37.94 -5.46 39.40
CA MET A 579 -37.71 -6.31 40.57
C MET A 579 -37.73 -7.79 40.14
N PRO A 580 -36.92 -8.66 40.73
CA PRO A 580 -36.88 -10.07 40.37
C PRO A 580 -38.25 -10.74 40.63
N CYS A 581 -38.63 -11.66 39.76
CA CYS A 581 -39.80 -12.51 39.96
C CYS A 581 -39.53 -13.53 41.08
N ASP A 582 -40.54 -13.81 41.91
CA ASP A 582 -40.35 -14.56 43.16
C ASP A 582 -40.22 -16.07 42.94
N SER A 583 -40.89 -16.63 41.93
CA SER A 583 -40.71 -18.04 41.55
C SER A 583 -39.52 -18.23 40.62
N GLN A 584 -38.65 -19.18 40.97
CA GLN A 584 -37.65 -19.71 40.04
C GLN A 584 -38.34 -20.21 38.76
N HIS A 585 -37.62 -20.19 37.64
CA HIS A 585 -38.14 -20.54 36.31
C HIS A 585 -39.25 -19.63 35.75
N CYS A 586 -39.53 -18.49 36.38
CA CYS A 586 -40.37 -17.44 35.79
C CYS A 586 -39.63 -16.67 34.68
N GLN A 587 -40.28 -16.48 33.53
CA GLN A 587 -39.79 -15.64 32.43
C GLN A 587 -40.28 -14.19 32.56
N GLN A 588 -41.55 -13.99 32.94
CA GLN A 588 -42.18 -12.68 33.17
C GLN A 588 -43.19 -12.73 34.32
N CYS A 589 -43.20 -11.70 35.18
CA CYS A 589 -44.15 -11.52 36.29
C CYS A 589 -44.84 -10.14 36.23
N ASP A 590 -46.07 -10.04 36.74
CA ASP A 590 -46.92 -8.84 36.60
C ASP A 590 -46.71 -7.82 37.74
N GLY A 591 -46.26 -6.61 37.40
CA GLY A 591 -45.93 -5.55 38.35
C GLY A 591 -47.08 -4.81 39.04
N LYS A 592 -48.27 -5.42 39.17
CA LYS A 592 -49.44 -4.78 39.80
C LYS A 592 -49.40 -4.90 41.32
N LEU A 593 -49.09 -3.79 41.98
CA LEU A 593 -49.10 -3.67 43.43
C LEU A 593 -50.54 -3.61 43.98
N GLU A 594 -51.19 -4.75 44.21
CA GLU A 594 -52.46 -4.80 44.92
C GLU A 594 -52.26 -4.50 46.42
N VAL A 595 -52.62 -3.28 46.83
CA VAL A 595 -52.46 -2.80 48.22
C VAL A 595 -53.55 -3.41 49.10
N HIS A 596 -53.29 -4.61 49.64
CA HIS A 596 -54.10 -5.18 50.71
C HIS A 596 -53.88 -4.44 52.06
N PRO A 597 -54.87 -4.44 52.98
CA PRO A 597 -54.79 -3.67 54.23
C PRO A 597 -53.66 -4.09 55.20
N PRO A 598 -53.21 -3.19 56.08
CA PRO A 598 -51.86 -3.26 56.65
C PRO A 598 -51.73 -4.13 57.92
N HIS A 599 -51.45 -5.43 57.75
CA HIS A 599 -51.14 -6.33 58.88
C HIS A 599 -49.88 -7.21 58.77
N SER A 600 -48.88 -6.81 57.98
CA SER A 600 -47.53 -7.38 58.02
C SER A 600 -46.45 -6.30 57.93
N ARG A 601 -45.64 -6.14 58.99
CA ARG A 601 -44.38 -5.36 58.92
C ARG A 601 -43.27 -6.28 58.41
N PHE A 602 -42.49 -5.82 57.43
CA PHE A 602 -41.47 -6.61 56.72
C PHE A 602 -42.04 -7.82 55.95
N GLY A 603 -42.84 -7.55 54.92
CA GLY A 603 -43.06 -8.48 53.81
C GLY A 603 -42.27 -8.02 52.57
N LEU A 604 -41.62 -8.95 51.88
CA LEU A 604 -41.10 -8.72 50.52
C LEU A 604 -42.29 -8.65 49.54
N VAL A 605 -42.20 -7.79 48.53
CA VAL A 605 -43.21 -7.71 47.47
C VAL A 605 -42.94 -8.83 46.47
N SER A 606 -43.52 -9.99 46.73
CA SER A 606 -43.56 -11.11 45.77
C SER A 606 -44.32 -10.68 44.53
N LEU A 607 -43.74 -10.91 43.35
CA LEU A 607 -44.36 -10.68 42.05
C LEU A 607 -44.80 -12.03 41.47
N PRO A 608 -46.12 -12.30 41.35
CA PRO A 608 -46.60 -13.59 40.84
C PRO A 608 -46.21 -13.75 39.37
N CYS A 609 -45.83 -14.97 38.99
CA CYS A 609 -45.44 -15.26 37.62
C CYS A 609 -46.65 -15.20 36.67
N LYS A 610 -46.38 -14.79 35.45
CA LYS A 610 -47.35 -14.65 34.35
C LYS A 610 -47.01 -15.58 33.18
N LEU A 611 -45.72 -15.77 32.93
CA LEU A 611 -45.18 -16.64 31.90
C LEU A 611 -43.93 -17.35 32.45
N CYS A 612 -43.96 -18.68 32.49
CA CYS A 612 -42.82 -19.51 32.85
C CYS A 612 -41.91 -19.76 31.64
N ILE A 613 -40.66 -20.16 31.88
CA ILE A 613 -39.78 -20.61 30.78
C ILE A 613 -40.30 -21.93 30.17
N PRO A 614 -39.96 -22.27 28.91
CA PRO A 614 -40.38 -23.52 28.29
C PRO A 614 -40.05 -24.77 29.13
N GLY A 615 -40.98 -25.73 29.14
CA GLY A 615 -40.93 -26.92 29.99
C GLY A 615 -41.47 -26.71 31.42
N TRP A 616 -41.96 -25.51 31.74
CA TRP A 616 -42.59 -25.17 33.01
C TRP A 616 -43.98 -24.55 32.78
N GLY A 617 -44.95 -24.97 33.60
CA GLY A 617 -46.33 -24.51 33.58
C GLY A 617 -46.66 -23.59 34.75
N LEU A 618 -47.73 -22.80 34.60
CA LEU A 618 -48.22 -21.94 35.67
C LEU A 618 -49.21 -22.71 36.56
N ASP A 619 -48.90 -22.82 37.85
CA ASP A 619 -49.79 -23.33 38.88
C ASP A 619 -50.83 -22.27 39.32
N VAL A 620 -51.93 -22.70 39.95
CA VAL A 620 -52.99 -21.82 40.48
C VAL A 620 -52.50 -20.80 41.52
N ASN A 621 -51.35 -21.02 42.16
CA ASN A 621 -50.72 -20.05 43.07
C ASN A 621 -49.82 -19.01 42.35
N GLY A 622 -49.73 -19.03 41.02
CA GLY A 622 -48.90 -18.11 40.24
C GLY A 622 -47.40 -18.42 40.30
N THR A 623 -47.05 -19.68 40.57
CA THR A 623 -45.66 -20.18 40.56
C THR A 623 -45.44 -21.11 39.37
N CYS A 624 -44.17 -21.29 38.99
CA CYS A 624 -43.79 -22.19 37.90
C CYS A 624 -43.50 -23.59 38.42
N GLU A 625 -44.26 -24.58 37.97
CA GLU A 625 -44.01 -26.01 38.19
C GLU A 625 -43.46 -26.65 36.91
N GLN A 626 -42.61 -27.67 37.04
CA GLN A 626 -42.08 -28.38 35.87
C GLN A 626 -43.20 -29.22 35.24
N CYS A 627 -43.30 -29.22 33.91
CA CYS A 627 -44.21 -30.14 33.22
C CYS A 627 -43.69 -31.58 33.34
N GLU A 628 -44.44 -32.45 34.01
CA GLU A 628 -44.11 -33.88 34.18
C GLU A 628 -44.43 -34.69 32.91
N ALA A 629 -45.31 -34.18 32.05
CA ALA A 629 -45.54 -34.72 30.72
C ALA A 629 -44.29 -34.52 29.82
N PRO A 630 -43.69 -35.60 29.25
CA PRO A 630 -42.53 -35.47 28.38
C PRO A 630 -42.89 -34.75 27.08
N HIS A 631 -41.92 -34.02 26.50
CA HIS A 631 -42.09 -33.21 25.28
C HIS A 631 -43.20 -32.14 25.36
N CYS A 632 -43.52 -31.71 26.58
CA CYS A 632 -44.45 -30.62 26.85
C CYS A 632 -43.72 -29.28 26.93
N LEU A 633 -44.10 -28.33 26.07
CA LEU A 633 -43.52 -26.99 26.01
C LEU A 633 -44.15 -26.04 27.03
N SER A 634 -45.48 -26.14 27.22
CA SER A 634 -46.23 -25.44 28.27
C SER A 634 -47.36 -26.30 28.83
N CYS A 635 -47.61 -26.22 30.14
CA CYS A 635 -48.65 -26.96 30.85
C CYS A 635 -49.45 -26.08 31.83
N MET A 636 -50.60 -26.59 32.26
CA MET A 636 -51.51 -25.95 33.23
C MET A 636 -51.57 -26.81 34.49
N GLY A 637 -50.60 -26.62 35.38
CA GLY A 637 -50.20 -27.61 36.39
C GLY A 637 -49.42 -28.78 35.77
N ALA A 638 -48.63 -29.48 36.59
CA ALA A 638 -47.62 -30.46 36.15
C ALA A 638 -48.09 -31.54 35.13
N TRP A 639 -49.36 -31.96 35.18
CA TRP A 639 -49.90 -33.12 34.45
C TRP A 639 -50.86 -32.80 33.28
N ASN A 640 -51.01 -31.52 32.89
CA ASN A 640 -51.95 -31.14 31.83
C ASN A 640 -51.25 -30.30 30.76
N CYS A 641 -50.71 -30.95 29.74
CA CYS A 641 -49.97 -30.25 28.70
C CYS A 641 -50.91 -29.41 27.81
N THR A 642 -50.60 -28.13 27.67
CA THR A 642 -51.33 -27.20 26.79
C THR A 642 -50.71 -27.10 25.40
N GLU A 643 -49.39 -27.25 25.29
CA GLU A 643 -48.62 -27.09 24.05
C GLU A 643 -47.43 -28.06 24.04
N CYS A 644 -47.25 -28.81 22.95
CA CYS A 644 -46.17 -29.79 22.78
C CYS A 644 -44.99 -29.21 22.00
N GLU A 645 -43.82 -29.86 22.12
CA GLU A 645 -42.66 -29.61 21.25
C GLU A 645 -42.97 -29.91 19.76
N GLU A 646 -42.23 -29.28 18.84
CA GLU A 646 -42.39 -29.55 17.41
C GLU A 646 -42.15 -31.03 17.08
N GLY A 647 -43.04 -31.62 16.27
CA GLY A 647 -43.04 -33.05 15.98
C GLY A 647 -43.80 -33.92 16.98
N PHE A 648 -44.46 -33.33 17.98
CA PHE A 648 -45.36 -34.02 18.92
C PHE A 648 -46.79 -33.47 18.83
N VAL A 649 -47.78 -34.32 19.10
CA VAL A 649 -49.20 -33.96 19.14
C VAL A 649 -49.77 -34.22 20.54
N ARG A 650 -50.61 -33.28 20.98
CA ARG A 650 -51.36 -33.38 22.23
C ARG A 650 -52.45 -34.44 22.12
N VAL A 651 -52.42 -35.42 23.00
CA VAL A 651 -53.40 -36.52 23.07
C VAL A 651 -54.04 -36.58 24.45
N GLN A 652 -55.26 -37.11 24.53
CA GLN A 652 -55.93 -37.39 25.79
C GLN A 652 -55.74 -38.86 26.13
N GLU A 653 -55.29 -39.16 27.35
CA GLU A 653 -55.12 -40.55 27.79
C GLU A 653 -56.44 -41.10 28.31
N GLU A 654 -56.88 -42.26 27.77
CA GLU A 654 -58.24 -42.79 28.00
C GLU A 654 -58.39 -43.50 29.36
N ASP A 655 -57.29 -44.01 29.94
CA ASP A 655 -57.33 -44.84 31.16
C ASP A 655 -57.24 -44.04 32.48
N ASP A 656 -56.52 -42.90 32.53
CA ASP A 656 -56.28 -42.13 33.77
C ASP A 656 -56.79 -40.68 33.69
N GLY A 657 -58.09 -40.51 33.91
CA GLY A 657 -58.69 -39.26 34.41
C GLY A 657 -58.73 -38.05 33.45
N GLY A 658 -58.26 -38.18 32.21
CA GLY A 658 -58.26 -37.08 31.24
C GLY A 658 -57.06 -36.14 31.29
N SER A 659 -55.90 -36.66 31.72
CA SER A 659 -54.58 -36.05 31.47
C SER A 659 -54.36 -35.79 29.96
N TRP A 660 -53.51 -34.81 29.65
CA TRP A 660 -53.09 -34.49 28.29
C TRP A 660 -51.58 -34.59 28.16
N SER A 661 -51.11 -35.57 27.37
CA SER A 661 -49.69 -35.84 27.11
C SER A 661 -49.32 -35.54 25.65
N CYS A 662 -48.01 -35.53 25.37
CA CYS A 662 -47.46 -35.26 24.05
C CYS A 662 -46.87 -36.53 23.45
N GLN A 663 -47.53 -37.09 22.43
CA GLN A 663 -47.03 -38.26 21.70
C GLN A 663 -46.35 -37.85 20.40
N SER A 664 -45.25 -38.50 20.05
CA SER A 664 -44.50 -38.21 18.83
C SER A 664 -45.35 -38.47 17.59
N CYS A 665 -45.32 -37.55 16.63
CA CYS A 665 -45.85 -37.80 15.30
C CYS A 665 -45.15 -38.99 14.63
N GLY A 666 -45.79 -39.59 13.61
CA GLY A 666 -45.22 -40.69 12.85
C GLY A 666 -43.84 -40.36 12.25
N PRO A 667 -43.02 -41.37 11.91
CA PRO A 667 -41.63 -41.18 11.50
C PRO A 667 -41.49 -40.23 10.30
N ALA A 668 -40.50 -39.32 10.39
CA ALA A 668 -40.25 -38.23 9.44
C ALA A 668 -41.42 -37.23 9.23
N CYS A 669 -42.31 -37.13 10.21
CA CYS A 669 -43.30 -36.06 10.28
C CYS A 669 -42.73 -34.76 10.90
N HIS A 670 -43.20 -33.60 10.45
CA HIS A 670 -42.90 -32.30 11.05
C HIS A 670 -44.07 -31.80 11.92
N SER A 671 -45.32 -32.00 11.48
CA SER A 671 -46.51 -31.77 12.31
C SER A 671 -47.68 -32.69 11.96
N CYS A 672 -48.45 -33.07 12.99
CA CYS A 672 -49.59 -33.97 12.90
C CYS A 672 -50.72 -33.54 13.85
N SER A 673 -51.97 -33.72 13.40
CA SER A 673 -53.18 -33.51 14.19
C SER A 673 -53.68 -34.79 14.88
N LYS A 674 -53.03 -35.94 14.60
CA LYS A 674 -53.35 -37.26 15.16
C LYS A 674 -52.09 -38.13 15.23
N ILE A 675 -52.11 -39.09 16.15
CA ILE A 675 -51.14 -40.19 16.22
C ILE A 675 -51.11 -40.92 14.85
N ASP A 676 -49.93 -41.34 14.40
CA ASP A 676 -49.62 -42.02 13.13
C ASP A 676 -50.00 -41.35 11.79
N ALA A 677 -50.85 -40.30 11.80
CA ALA A 677 -51.25 -39.56 10.61
C ALA A 677 -50.56 -38.19 10.56
N CYS A 678 -49.55 -38.06 9.71
CA CYS A 678 -48.82 -36.81 9.53
C CYS A 678 -49.53 -35.87 8.56
N ASP A 679 -49.65 -34.59 8.92
CA ASP A 679 -50.22 -33.55 8.05
C ASP A 679 -49.15 -32.84 7.22
N VAL A 680 -47.97 -32.59 7.81
CA VAL A 680 -46.82 -31.97 7.13
C VAL A 680 -45.57 -32.83 7.34
N CYS A 681 -45.06 -33.45 6.28
CA CYS A 681 -43.82 -34.22 6.33
C CYS A 681 -42.57 -33.35 6.41
N GLN A 682 -41.49 -33.90 6.97
CA GLN A 682 -40.17 -33.27 6.94
C GLN A 682 -39.65 -33.16 5.50
N ALA A 683 -38.78 -32.18 5.23
CA ALA A 683 -38.19 -31.98 3.91
C ALA A 683 -37.45 -33.25 3.44
N GLY A 684 -37.69 -33.66 2.19
CA GLY A 684 -37.21 -34.95 1.66
C GLY A 684 -38.15 -36.14 1.90
N PHE A 685 -39.35 -35.91 2.46
CA PHE A 685 -40.42 -36.89 2.57
C PHE A 685 -41.74 -36.31 2.01
N THR A 686 -42.66 -37.19 1.60
CA THR A 686 -44.02 -36.80 1.18
C THR A 686 -45.08 -37.69 1.81
N GLN A 687 -46.29 -37.15 1.97
CA GLN A 687 -47.43 -37.84 2.56
C GLN A 687 -48.05 -38.82 1.54
N GLN A 688 -48.02 -40.12 1.83
CA GLN A 688 -48.74 -41.12 1.05
C GLN A 688 -49.61 -41.96 1.98
N SER A 689 -50.94 -41.79 1.87
CA SER A 689 -51.94 -42.42 2.73
C SER A 689 -51.77 -42.09 4.22
N GLY A 690 -51.47 -40.81 4.54
CA GLY A 690 -51.28 -40.31 5.90
C GLY A 690 -49.88 -40.52 6.49
N VAL A 691 -49.04 -41.37 5.88
CA VAL A 691 -47.69 -41.69 6.36
C VAL A 691 -46.64 -41.00 5.49
N CYS A 692 -45.62 -40.41 6.11
CA CYS A 692 -44.48 -39.84 5.40
C CYS A 692 -43.56 -40.92 4.82
N LYS A 693 -43.26 -40.83 3.53
CA LYS A 693 -42.34 -41.73 2.83
C LYS A 693 -41.24 -40.92 2.15
N PRO A 694 -39.99 -41.43 2.11
CA PRO A 694 -38.88 -40.67 1.57
C PRO A 694 -39.04 -40.40 0.07
N CYS A 695 -38.58 -39.23 -0.36
CA CYS A 695 -38.36 -38.91 -1.75
C CYS A 695 -37.17 -39.69 -2.32
N GLY A 696 -36.95 -39.60 -3.63
CA GLY A 696 -35.72 -40.12 -4.26
C GLY A 696 -34.47 -39.45 -3.71
N SER A 697 -33.31 -40.11 -3.83
CA SER A 697 -32.03 -39.57 -3.33
C SER A 697 -31.75 -38.15 -3.83
N PHE A 698 -31.31 -37.28 -2.92
CA PHE A 698 -31.04 -35.85 -3.18
C PHE A 698 -32.27 -35.01 -3.60
N CYS A 699 -33.47 -35.45 -3.23
CA CYS A 699 -34.71 -34.71 -3.40
C CYS A 699 -35.25 -34.16 -2.08
N ASN A 700 -35.75 -32.92 -2.09
CA ASN A 700 -36.37 -32.24 -0.95
C ASN A 700 -37.91 -32.18 -1.04
N LYS A 701 -38.50 -32.36 -2.24
CA LYS A 701 -39.97 -32.34 -2.47
C LYS A 701 -40.40 -33.34 -3.54
N CYS A 702 -41.36 -34.19 -3.23
CA CYS A 702 -41.85 -35.24 -4.13
C CYS A 702 -43.38 -35.42 -4.07
N ASP A 703 -44.12 -34.34 -3.81
CA ASP A 703 -45.57 -34.39 -3.54
C ASP A 703 -46.43 -34.71 -4.77
N LYS A 704 -45.87 -34.61 -5.98
CA LYS A 704 -46.50 -35.02 -7.24
C LYS A 704 -45.90 -36.30 -7.81
N ALA A 705 -44.60 -36.51 -7.60
CA ALA A 705 -43.88 -37.71 -8.05
C ALA A 705 -44.10 -38.92 -7.13
N GLY A 706 -44.48 -38.68 -5.87
CA GLY A 706 -44.63 -39.69 -4.83
C GLY A 706 -43.30 -40.20 -4.25
N ALA A 707 -43.41 -41.15 -3.32
CA ALA A 707 -42.28 -41.81 -2.66
C ALA A 707 -41.27 -42.40 -3.66
N ASN A 708 -39.98 -42.20 -3.42
CA ASN A 708 -38.85 -42.54 -4.32
C ASN A 708 -38.83 -41.81 -5.68
N GLY A 709 -39.71 -40.83 -5.91
CA GLY A 709 -39.63 -39.87 -7.01
C GLY A 709 -39.11 -38.51 -6.55
N CYS A 710 -39.04 -37.55 -7.47
CA CYS A 710 -38.84 -36.15 -7.16
C CYS A 710 -39.65 -35.23 -8.07
N ASP A 711 -40.17 -34.13 -7.52
CA ASP A 711 -40.91 -33.15 -8.30
C ASP A 711 -39.98 -32.31 -9.19
N GLU A 712 -40.52 -31.75 -10.28
CA GLU A 712 -39.78 -30.79 -11.10
C GLU A 712 -39.50 -29.50 -10.30
N GLY A 713 -38.21 -29.26 -10.01
CA GLY A 713 -37.78 -28.21 -9.09
C GLY A 713 -37.62 -28.67 -7.63
N GLY A 714 -37.82 -29.96 -7.32
CA GLY A 714 -37.74 -30.53 -5.97
C GLY A 714 -36.36 -30.98 -5.51
N CYS A 715 -35.35 -31.00 -6.38
CA CYS A 715 -33.99 -31.45 -6.02
C CYS A 715 -33.27 -30.53 -5.02
N ALA A 716 -32.39 -31.12 -4.21
CA ALA A 716 -31.52 -30.38 -3.31
C ALA A 716 -30.49 -29.49 -4.06
N PRO A 717 -29.98 -28.40 -3.45
CA PRO A 717 -28.90 -27.60 -4.02
C PRO A 717 -27.70 -28.44 -4.45
N GLY A 718 -27.14 -28.13 -5.63
CA GLY A 718 -26.10 -28.92 -6.30
C GLY A 718 -26.62 -30.11 -7.14
N TYR A 719 -27.92 -30.42 -7.10
CA TYR A 719 -28.54 -31.53 -7.84
C TYR A 719 -29.67 -31.04 -8.77
N GLY A 720 -29.94 -31.84 -9.80
CA GLY A 720 -30.97 -31.58 -10.81
C GLY A 720 -31.63 -32.84 -11.33
N LEU A 721 -32.86 -32.70 -11.80
CA LEU A 721 -33.69 -33.83 -12.22
C LEU A 721 -33.12 -34.51 -13.47
N GLN A 722 -33.12 -35.85 -13.47
CA GLN A 722 -32.81 -36.68 -14.63
C GLN A 722 -34.02 -37.56 -14.97
N ARG A 723 -34.72 -37.20 -16.05
CA ARG A 723 -35.85 -37.98 -16.57
C ARG A 723 -35.35 -39.25 -17.26
N LEU A 724 -35.54 -40.40 -16.59
CA LEU A 724 -35.27 -41.71 -17.15
C LEU A 724 -36.59 -42.29 -17.69
N ARG A 725 -36.65 -42.72 -18.96
CA ARG A 725 -37.88 -43.26 -19.58
C ARG A 725 -38.39 -44.59 -18.98
N ILE A 726 -37.75 -45.11 -17.92
CA ILE A 726 -37.91 -46.47 -17.39
C ILE A 726 -37.97 -46.48 -15.85
N PHE A 727 -37.54 -45.40 -15.17
CA PHE A 727 -37.43 -45.31 -13.71
C PHE A 727 -37.91 -43.94 -13.23
N SER A 728 -38.21 -43.80 -11.94
CA SER A 728 -38.68 -42.53 -11.36
C SER A 728 -37.67 -41.39 -11.57
N ASP A 729 -38.20 -40.17 -11.79
CA ASP A 729 -37.40 -38.95 -11.96
C ASP A 729 -36.50 -38.77 -10.73
N SER A 730 -35.18 -38.78 -10.93
CA SER A 730 -34.18 -38.85 -9.87
C SER A 730 -33.23 -37.66 -9.90
N CYS A 731 -32.81 -37.19 -8.72
CA CYS A 731 -31.89 -36.07 -8.59
C CYS A 731 -30.44 -36.55 -8.65
N GLN A 732 -29.64 -35.86 -9.45
CA GLN A 732 -28.25 -36.20 -9.75
C GLN A 732 -27.41 -34.91 -9.85
N PRO A 733 -26.08 -34.95 -9.57
CA PRO A 733 -25.26 -33.74 -9.52
C PRO A 733 -25.36 -32.88 -10.78
N CYS A 734 -25.39 -31.56 -10.62
CA CYS A 734 -25.42 -30.61 -11.73
C CYS A 734 -24.23 -30.84 -12.68
N LEU A 735 -24.51 -30.94 -13.98
CA LEU A 735 -23.52 -31.11 -15.03
C LEU A 735 -22.98 -29.75 -15.53
N ALA A 736 -23.74 -28.67 -15.31
CA ALA A 736 -23.28 -27.31 -15.56
C ALA A 736 -22.20 -26.90 -14.53
N PRO A 737 -20.98 -26.53 -14.95
CA PRO A 737 -19.94 -26.07 -14.03
C PRO A 737 -20.34 -24.75 -13.36
N ASN A 738 -19.87 -24.55 -12.12
CA ASN A 738 -20.16 -23.38 -11.27
C ASN A 738 -21.65 -23.11 -11.02
N CYS A 739 -22.50 -24.10 -11.24
CA CYS A 739 -23.92 -24.07 -10.88
C CYS A 739 -24.12 -24.31 -9.38
N GLU A 740 -25.13 -23.65 -8.80
CA GLU A 740 -25.56 -23.83 -7.41
C GLU A 740 -26.91 -24.57 -7.32
N THR A 741 -27.86 -24.28 -8.21
CA THR A 741 -29.10 -25.05 -8.36
C THR A 741 -29.44 -25.31 -9.83
N CYS A 742 -29.80 -26.55 -10.16
CA CYS A 742 -30.21 -26.98 -11.52
C CYS A 742 -31.48 -27.86 -11.43
N ALA A 743 -32.39 -27.53 -10.52
CA ALA A 743 -33.38 -28.44 -9.96
C ALA A 743 -34.34 -29.05 -11.01
N LYS A 744 -34.61 -28.37 -12.13
CA LYS A 744 -35.42 -28.89 -13.25
C LYS A 744 -34.66 -29.82 -14.20
N LYS A 745 -33.36 -29.61 -14.44
CA LYS A 745 -32.52 -30.43 -15.33
C LYS A 745 -31.03 -30.29 -15.01
N ARG A 746 -30.30 -31.41 -14.97
CA ARG A 746 -28.84 -31.43 -14.71
C ARG A 746 -27.98 -30.51 -15.59
N ASP A 747 -28.35 -30.32 -16.86
CA ASP A 747 -27.59 -29.59 -17.87
C ASP A 747 -27.95 -28.10 -17.98
N ILE A 748 -29.06 -27.69 -17.35
CA ILE A 748 -29.55 -26.31 -17.31
C ILE A 748 -29.53 -25.83 -15.86
N CYS A 749 -28.61 -24.92 -15.57
CA CYS A 749 -28.58 -24.23 -14.29
C CYS A 749 -29.73 -23.23 -14.17
N GLU A 750 -30.15 -22.96 -12.94
CA GLU A 750 -31.18 -21.99 -12.57
C GLU A 750 -30.62 -20.89 -11.67
N LEU A 751 -29.74 -21.25 -10.72
CA LEU A 751 -28.95 -20.32 -9.92
C LEU A 751 -27.47 -20.69 -10.00
N CYS A 752 -26.63 -19.75 -10.42
CA CYS A 752 -25.18 -19.90 -10.41
C CYS A 752 -24.59 -19.62 -9.04
N LYS A 753 -23.42 -20.18 -8.76
CA LYS A 753 -22.63 -19.82 -7.59
C LYS A 753 -22.24 -18.34 -7.65
N LYS A 754 -21.98 -17.75 -6.48
CA LYS A 754 -21.46 -16.38 -6.35
C LYS A 754 -20.33 -16.10 -7.36
N ASP A 755 -20.30 -14.88 -7.88
CA ASP A 755 -19.37 -14.37 -8.91
C ASP A 755 -19.61 -14.92 -10.35
N PHE A 756 -20.65 -15.74 -10.55
CA PHE A 756 -21.12 -16.24 -11.86
C PHE A 756 -22.60 -15.92 -12.10
N GLY A 757 -23.00 -15.82 -13.38
CA GLY A 757 -24.39 -15.60 -13.80
C GLY A 757 -24.82 -16.45 -14.99
N LEU A 758 -26.11 -16.45 -15.29
CA LEU A 758 -26.71 -17.34 -16.28
C LEU A 758 -26.50 -16.84 -17.72
N THR A 759 -25.97 -17.69 -18.59
CA THR A 759 -26.01 -17.47 -20.05
C THR A 759 -27.41 -17.79 -20.59
N SER A 760 -27.73 -17.28 -21.79
CA SER A 760 -28.97 -17.63 -22.52
C SER A 760 -29.10 -19.12 -22.86
N ALA A 761 -28.00 -19.88 -22.77
CA ALA A 761 -27.97 -21.34 -22.90
C ALA A 761 -28.13 -22.09 -21.55
N GLY A 762 -28.46 -21.41 -20.46
CA GLY A 762 -28.67 -22.03 -19.15
C GLY A 762 -27.40 -22.49 -18.43
N ARG A 763 -26.23 -21.97 -18.81
CA ARG A 763 -24.93 -22.30 -18.20
C ARG A 763 -24.34 -21.13 -17.44
N CYS A 764 -23.59 -21.39 -16.38
CA CYS A 764 -22.89 -20.35 -15.64
C CYS A 764 -21.63 -19.88 -16.36
N ALA A 765 -21.45 -18.56 -16.44
CA ALA A 765 -20.20 -17.92 -16.83
C ALA A 765 -19.94 -16.73 -15.91
N VAL A 766 -18.70 -16.25 -15.86
CA VAL A 766 -18.28 -15.18 -14.93
C VAL A 766 -19.12 -13.92 -15.17
N CYS A 767 -19.41 -13.17 -14.11
CA CYS A 767 -20.05 -11.87 -14.22
C CYS A 767 -19.18 -10.84 -14.97
N GLY A 768 -19.73 -9.66 -15.25
CA GLY A 768 -18.94 -8.54 -15.80
C GLY A 768 -17.76 -8.16 -14.88
N GLN A 769 -16.73 -7.50 -15.42
CA GLN A 769 -15.62 -7.00 -14.60
C GLN A 769 -16.14 -5.96 -13.58
N GLY A 770 -15.77 -6.11 -12.30
CA GLY A 770 -16.28 -5.27 -11.21
C GLY A 770 -17.72 -5.56 -10.80
N CYS A 771 -18.23 -6.78 -11.05
CA CYS A 771 -19.57 -7.21 -10.72
C CYS A 771 -19.60 -8.28 -9.61
N LYS A 772 -20.21 -7.90 -8.49
CA LYS A 772 -20.36 -8.68 -7.24
C LYS A 772 -21.46 -9.74 -7.31
N SER A 773 -22.55 -9.46 -8.04
CA SER A 773 -23.55 -10.46 -8.39
C SER A 773 -24.29 -10.15 -9.71
N CYS A 774 -24.56 -11.20 -10.49
CA CYS A 774 -25.29 -11.08 -11.75
C CYS A 774 -26.21 -12.29 -11.98
N LYS A 775 -27.46 -12.02 -12.37
CA LYS A 775 -28.41 -13.06 -12.81
C LYS A 775 -28.11 -13.53 -14.22
N MET A 776 -27.52 -12.67 -15.06
CA MET A 776 -27.09 -13.01 -16.41
C MET A 776 -25.61 -12.73 -16.65
N ALA A 777 -24.92 -13.69 -17.27
CA ALA A 777 -23.50 -13.60 -17.60
C ALA A 777 -23.20 -12.39 -18.51
N GLY A 778 -22.07 -11.71 -18.26
CA GLY A 778 -21.68 -10.50 -19.00
C GLY A 778 -22.58 -9.27 -18.76
N LYS A 779 -23.60 -9.39 -17.91
CA LYS A 779 -24.34 -8.28 -17.30
C LYS A 779 -24.06 -8.23 -15.81
N CYS A 780 -24.66 -7.27 -15.12
CA CYS A 780 -24.63 -7.18 -13.67
C CYS A 780 -25.98 -6.75 -13.06
N ASP A 781 -26.21 -7.15 -11.80
CA ASP A 781 -27.33 -6.71 -10.97
C ASP A 781 -26.84 -5.95 -9.73
N GLU A 782 -25.70 -6.33 -9.16
CA GLU A 782 -25.02 -5.61 -8.06
C GLU A 782 -23.51 -5.54 -8.35
N CYS A 783 -22.97 -4.33 -8.41
CA CYS A 783 -21.53 -4.12 -8.66
C CYS A 783 -20.68 -4.30 -7.40
N ASP A 784 -19.38 -4.54 -7.58
CA ASP A 784 -18.42 -4.49 -6.48
C ASP A 784 -18.29 -3.07 -5.93
N ASP A 785 -17.99 -2.95 -4.63
CA ASP A 785 -17.68 -1.66 -4.03
C ASP A 785 -16.45 -1.07 -4.76
N GLY A 786 -16.62 0.07 -5.44
CA GLY A 786 -15.69 0.54 -6.48
C GLY A 786 -16.37 0.93 -7.79
N PHE A 787 -17.59 0.45 -8.04
CA PHE A 787 -18.25 0.51 -9.35
C PHE A 787 -19.74 0.87 -9.24
N ILE A 788 -20.26 1.60 -10.24
CA ILE A 788 -21.69 1.89 -10.42
C ILE A 788 -22.29 1.00 -11.51
N LEU A 789 -23.52 0.55 -11.28
CA LEU A 789 -24.33 -0.13 -12.29
C LEU A 789 -24.95 0.89 -13.27
N GLN A 790 -24.49 0.89 -14.52
CA GLN A 790 -25.08 1.65 -15.63
C GLN A 790 -25.29 0.73 -16.84
N ASP A 791 -26.48 0.76 -17.45
CA ASP A 791 -26.86 -0.07 -18.60
C ASP A 791 -26.59 -1.57 -18.42
N GLN A 792 -26.81 -2.07 -17.20
CA GLN A 792 -26.52 -3.43 -16.74
C GLN A 792 -25.03 -3.84 -16.83
N ARG A 793 -24.12 -2.86 -16.74
CA ARG A 793 -22.66 -3.04 -16.64
C ARG A 793 -22.12 -2.28 -15.44
N CYS A 794 -21.01 -2.77 -14.90
CA CYS A 794 -20.28 -2.05 -13.86
C CYS A 794 -19.25 -1.14 -14.51
N LEU A 795 -19.35 0.16 -14.21
CA LEU A 795 -18.37 1.17 -14.61
C LEU A 795 -17.68 1.67 -13.35
N ALA A 796 -16.35 1.86 -13.42
CA ALA A 796 -15.59 2.31 -12.26
C ALA A 796 -16.05 3.71 -11.79
N CYS A 797 -16.15 3.88 -10.47
CA CYS A 797 -16.21 5.18 -9.85
C CYS A 797 -14.85 5.89 -9.93
N SER A 798 -14.70 7.11 -9.39
CA SER A 798 -13.36 7.71 -9.24
C SER A 798 -12.46 6.82 -8.37
N ASP A 799 -11.14 6.83 -8.58
CA ASP A 799 -10.17 6.09 -7.74
C ASP A 799 -10.49 6.21 -6.24
N ARG A 800 -10.55 5.07 -5.55
CA ARG A 800 -10.91 4.96 -4.12
C ARG A 800 -12.32 5.42 -3.72
N CYS A 801 -13.29 5.30 -4.63
CA CYS A 801 -14.70 5.50 -4.34
C CYS A 801 -15.44 4.16 -4.25
N LEU A 802 -16.04 3.83 -3.10
CA LEU A 802 -16.87 2.63 -2.94
C LEU A 802 -18.24 2.78 -3.63
N ARG A 803 -18.80 3.99 -3.66
CA ARG A 803 -20.16 4.29 -4.17
C ARG A 803 -20.25 5.62 -4.91
N CYS A 804 -20.74 5.58 -6.14
CA CYS A 804 -20.98 6.76 -6.97
C CYS A 804 -22.33 6.70 -7.70
N SER A 805 -22.95 7.87 -7.90
CA SER A 805 -24.16 8.08 -8.71
C SER A 805 -23.87 8.32 -10.20
N ALA A 806 -22.60 8.44 -10.58
CA ALA A 806 -22.16 8.51 -11.98
C ALA A 806 -20.71 7.97 -12.11
N PRO A 807 -20.36 7.31 -13.23
CA PRO A 807 -19.01 6.76 -13.44
C PRO A 807 -17.94 7.85 -13.41
N GLY A 808 -16.77 7.52 -12.87
CA GLY A 808 -15.66 8.46 -12.68
C GLY A 808 -15.90 9.59 -11.65
N LYS A 809 -17.05 9.62 -10.97
CA LYS A 809 -17.35 10.53 -9.84
C LYS A 809 -17.43 9.73 -8.53
N CYS A 810 -17.75 10.40 -7.43
CA CYS A 810 -18.15 9.75 -6.18
C CYS A 810 -19.32 10.45 -5.49
N ASP A 811 -20.02 9.72 -4.62
CA ASP A 811 -21.04 10.26 -3.74
C ASP A 811 -20.44 10.80 -2.44
N GLU A 812 -21.18 11.69 -1.77
CA GLU A 812 -20.78 12.25 -0.48
C GLU A 812 -20.81 11.16 0.61
N GLY A 813 -19.65 10.89 1.24
CA GLY A 813 -19.47 9.72 2.11
C GLY A 813 -19.39 8.38 1.37
N GLY A 814 -19.38 8.36 0.04
CA GLY A 814 -19.22 7.17 -0.80
C GLY A 814 -17.78 6.69 -0.97
N CYS A 815 -16.80 7.38 -0.37
CA CYS A 815 -15.39 7.03 -0.51
C CYS A 815 -14.98 5.76 0.25
N GLU A 816 -13.87 5.15 -0.19
CA GLU A 816 -13.14 4.19 0.63
C GLU A 816 -12.84 4.78 2.00
N LYS A 817 -12.75 3.90 3.00
CA LYS A 817 -12.23 4.19 4.35
C LYS A 817 -10.89 4.96 4.35
N ALA A 818 -10.12 4.93 3.26
CA ALA A 818 -8.86 5.64 3.09
C ALA A 818 -8.96 6.99 2.30
N ALA A 819 -10.15 7.49 1.97
CA ALA A 819 -10.35 8.69 1.15
C ALA A 819 -11.53 9.58 1.64
N VAL A 820 -11.49 10.87 1.27
CA VAL A 820 -12.58 11.86 1.49
C VAL A 820 -13.15 12.32 0.15
N ALA A 821 -14.45 12.58 0.13
CA ALA A 821 -15.12 13.26 -0.97
C ALA A 821 -14.65 14.73 -1.04
N ALA A 822 -13.82 15.05 -2.03
CA ALA A 822 -13.40 16.43 -2.30
C ALA A 822 -14.34 17.06 -3.35
N PRO A 823 -14.96 18.23 -3.07
CA PRO A 823 -15.84 18.88 -4.03
C PRO A 823 -15.06 19.39 -5.24
N TRP A 824 -15.57 19.09 -6.42
CA TRP A 824 -15.08 19.53 -7.72
C TRP A 824 -16.25 20.12 -8.52
N THR A 825 -15.95 20.85 -9.60
CA THR A 825 -16.94 21.72 -10.30
C THR A 825 -18.12 20.98 -10.94
N GLU A 826 -18.08 19.64 -11.01
CA GLU A 826 -19.18 18.81 -11.52
C GLU A 826 -19.51 17.58 -10.63
N GLY A 827 -19.07 17.58 -9.36
CA GLY A 827 -19.31 16.47 -8.42
C GLY A 827 -18.10 16.21 -7.51
N PHE A 828 -18.20 15.20 -6.65
CA PHE A 828 -17.09 14.84 -5.75
C PHE A 828 -16.13 13.85 -6.40
N VAL A 829 -14.86 13.92 -6.01
CA VAL A 829 -13.81 12.94 -6.33
C VAL A 829 -13.19 12.47 -5.03
N CYS A 830 -13.01 11.16 -4.86
CA CYS A 830 -12.31 10.64 -3.69
C CYS A 830 -10.83 10.99 -3.76
N ARG A 831 -10.38 11.81 -2.80
CA ARG A 831 -8.95 12.04 -2.59
C ARG A 831 -8.51 11.22 -1.38
N PRO A 832 -7.40 10.46 -1.44
CA PRO A 832 -6.87 9.78 -0.27
C PRO A 832 -6.67 10.82 0.84
N CYS A 833 -7.16 10.55 2.07
CA CYS A 833 -7.27 11.64 3.05
C CYS A 833 -5.89 12.18 3.43
N SER A 834 -5.83 13.50 3.70
CA SER A 834 -4.59 14.30 3.77
C SER A 834 -3.56 13.84 4.79
N ASP A 835 -3.99 13.21 5.88
CA ASP A 835 -3.17 12.30 6.67
C ASP A 835 -3.47 10.86 6.21
N PRO A 836 -2.60 10.21 5.41
CA PRO A 836 -2.13 8.87 5.68
C PRO A 836 -2.84 7.92 6.66
N GLN A 837 -2.80 8.12 7.97
CA GLN A 837 -2.94 6.99 8.88
C GLN A 837 -4.23 7.12 9.67
N CYS A 838 -5.32 6.78 8.96
CA CYS A 838 -6.58 6.45 9.59
C CYS A 838 -7.50 5.61 8.71
N PRO A 839 -8.59 5.04 9.25
CA PRO A 839 -9.43 4.05 8.59
C PRO A 839 -10.76 4.66 8.17
N SER A 840 -10.90 6.01 8.26
CA SER A 840 -12.17 6.72 8.23
C SER A 840 -11.95 8.23 8.43
N CYS A 841 -12.40 9.12 7.53
CA CYS A 841 -12.09 10.57 7.64
C CYS A 841 -13.25 11.56 7.34
N ASP A 842 -14.49 11.08 7.20
CA ASP A 842 -15.66 11.89 6.80
C ASP A 842 -16.25 12.83 7.87
N LEU A 843 -16.21 12.48 9.17
CA LEU A 843 -17.03 13.13 10.21
C LEU A 843 -16.39 14.36 10.87
N ARG A 844 -15.20 14.79 10.43
CA ARG A 844 -14.47 15.94 10.98
C ARG A 844 -13.86 16.86 9.90
N GLY A 845 -14.17 16.62 8.63
CA GLY A 845 -13.54 17.31 7.51
C GLY A 845 -12.18 16.73 7.09
N PRO A 846 -11.65 17.16 5.92
CA PRO A 846 -10.48 16.54 5.30
C PRO A 846 -9.22 16.72 6.14
N GLY A 847 -8.66 15.60 6.63
CA GLY A 847 -7.46 15.58 7.47
C GLY A 847 -7.71 15.25 8.94
N HIS A 848 -8.93 14.86 9.33
CA HIS A 848 -9.22 14.37 10.68
C HIS A 848 -9.78 12.96 10.69
N CYS A 849 -9.47 12.27 11.79
CA CYS A 849 -9.17 10.84 11.78
C CYS A 849 -9.33 10.21 13.15
N ASP A 850 -10.16 9.18 13.23
CA ASP A 850 -10.86 8.86 14.47
C ASP A 850 -11.54 7.44 14.37
N MET A 851 -11.84 6.77 15.51
CA MET A 851 -11.82 5.31 15.78
C MET A 851 -13.11 4.76 16.50
N GLU A 852 -13.25 3.44 16.78
CA GLU A 852 -14.51 2.79 17.26
C GLU A 852 -14.26 1.74 18.39
N GLU A 853 -15.02 1.76 19.52
CA GLU A 853 -14.75 1.04 20.81
C GLU A 853 -15.03 -0.47 20.79
N VAL A 854 -14.35 -1.24 21.66
CA VAL A 854 -14.82 -2.53 22.23
C VAL A 854 -14.34 -2.65 23.70
N PRO A 855 -15.16 -3.05 24.70
CA PRO A 855 -14.78 -2.96 26.11
C PRO A 855 -14.00 -4.15 26.72
N VAL A 856 -13.52 -3.90 27.94
CA VAL A 856 -12.92 -4.84 28.91
C VAL A 856 -13.71 -4.69 30.21
N GLY A 857 -14.00 -5.72 31.02
CA GLY A 857 -13.72 -7.16 30.91
C GLY A 857 -14.03 -7.85 32.25
N GLY A 858 -13.87 -9.17 32.34
CA GLY A 858 -14.09 -9.94 33.58
C GLY A 858 -12.96 -10.94 33.83
N ALA A 859 -12.54 -11.09 35.09
CA ALA A 859 -11.39 -11.91 35.46
C ALA A 859 -11.74 -12.97 36.51
N GLY A 860 -11.16 -14.16 36.35
CA GLY A 860 -11.22 -15.28 37.29
C GLY A 860 -10.10 -16.27 36.99
N GLY A 861 -9.38 -16.72 38.02
CA GLY A 861 -8.44 -17.84 37.93
C GLY A 861 -9.12 -19.18 38.23
N PRO A 862 -8.40 -20.24 38.67
CA PRO A 862 -7.01 -20.21 39.16
C PRO A 862 -6.12 -21.41 38.75
N SER A 863 -4.95 -21.49 39.38
CA SER A 863 -4.15 -22.70 39.67
C SER A 863 -3.39 -23.39 38.52
N PHE A 864 -2.24 -23.97 38.89
CA PHE A 864 -1.23 -24.54 38.00
C PHE A 864 -0.57 -25.72 38.73
N GLU A 865 -0.96 -26.95 38.44
CA GLU A 865 -0.31 -28.15 38.98
C GLU A 865 -0.53 -29.37 38.07
N LEU A 866 0.47 -30.26 38.02
CA LEU A 866 0.59 -31.45 37.15
C LEU A 866 0.67 -31.13 35.62
N MET A 867 1.34 -31.93 34.77
CA MET A 867 2.01 -33.22 35.01
C MET A 867 3.26 -33.37 34.12
N GLN A 868 4.35 -33.92 34.65
CA GLN A 868 5.41 -34.51 33.83
C GLN A 868 5.04 -35.97 33.50
N ARG A 869 4.89 -36.31 32.21
CA ARG A 869 5.29 -37.58 31.54
C ARG A 869 4.52 -37.82 30.22
N ALA A 870 5.14 -37.41 29.12
CA ALA A 870 5.05 -38.03 27.80
C ALA A 870 6.34 -37.66 27.05
#